data_AF-A0A534M4L0-F1
#
_entry.id   AF-A0A534M4L0-F1
#
_cell.length_a   1.000
_cell.length_b   1.000
_cell.length_c   1.000
_cell.angle_alpha   90.00
_cell.angle_beta   90.00
_cell.angle_gamma   90.00
#
_symmetry.space_group_name_H-M   'P 1'
#
loop_
_entity.id
_entity.type
_entity.pdbx_description
1 polymer ?
#
loop_
_entity_poly.entity_id
_entity_poly.type
_entity_poly.pdbx_seq_one_letter_code
_entity_poly.pdbx_strand_id
1 'polypeptide(L)'
;MPVRARRGIEALAILLVILLGVSVLLPLTAAAAAQVTGFISTCGGPATPVPGATVTLVDANGIAPPATATTDGGGVYIFAGPPPASYTITANQSAYYGAESGTPVRFDGSVTKRIDLCMYPHGTPTSNLAVTVLNGATPVPGAKVAAFQSTNPTNRIQLVAQGTTGTTGVVNLTLWDATFQLRTSAALLPTVESSVIVSGPTSSTVNLSPVPLVLFGHVQNVGGAFLGSGVVAWLYNPLQANTSLSRVIPGTVTASFFQFETARVPSPATYTLIVDADGYLSSKESITIPGVTNPHDVTLQPAPPERYDTTVAYGAADWSNLTAWRNLTLNADSTLPGLGPANLRDLRLQIDSTLGNGDGSLSPQEITAFQAWVCSKGPAYVATDGFFTTNGHAYNSTAGPCGITVSPTLTNPNGGVWINTTTATPYKIKQAPPYLTTGAKTYFVNMTMVADSNASAYQNYTYTVVLPKKYELNTTTVVPTNAPVTTQNFTRFTVDPGVTSGKPQIRMTVSQSRNGTARAKVIAPAGKFYVQNATFTNYQAYVANNTNLTFSAGDSTDPNDHVTEANFTWRFTANLVDTRYGISPVYRYRQNGTYNVSLVMRETGGNVSFRNVTLYVDDQLPVAKIRTNRTGSGNANGLTLKVDQGIVVRFDGALSTDFAYPGTPGKILDAGYAWDFGDGTSVRTGVSRTIRSQSLACAR
;
A
#
# COMPACT_ATOMS: atom_id res chain seq x y z
N MET A 1 59.72 -76.19 27.62
CA MET A 1 60.46 -74.92 27.77
C MET A 1 59.50 -73.76 27.48
N PRO A 2 59.44 -72.73 28.32
CA PRO A 2 58.26 -71.85 28.47
C PRO A 2 58.54 -70.37 28.12
N VAL A 3 57.50 -69.52 28.10
CA VAL A 3 57.37 -68.12 28.62
C VAL A 3 56.01 -67.58 28.09
N ARG A 4 54.89 -67.57 28.85
CA ARG A 4 54.35 -66.52 29.79
C ARG A 4 54.24 -65.12 29.14
N ALA A 5 53.16 -64.32 29.23
CA ALA A 5 52.13 -64.20 30.27
C ALA A 5 50.83 -63.46 29.85
N ARG A 6 49.74 -63.90 30.49
CA ARG A 6 48.49 -63.24 30.95
C ARG A 6 48.35 -61.71 30.84
N ARG A 7 47.13 -61.24 30.54
CA ARG A 7 46.23 -60.43 31.42
C ARG A 7 44.94 -60.03 30.68
N GLY A 8 43.82 -59.93 31.39
CA GLY A 8 42.72 -59.04 30.98
C GLY A 8 41.29 -59.59 30.84
N ILE A 9 40.83 -60.49 31.71
CA ILE A 9 39.38 -60.57 32.00
C ILE A 9 39.05 -59.38 32.92
N GLU A 10 38.89 -58.19 32.35
CA GLU A 10 38.39 -56.99 33.06
C GLU A 10 38.04 -55.82 32.10
N ALA A 11 37.66 -56.11 30.85
CA ALA A 11 37.32 -55.07 29.86
C ALA A 11 35.87 -55.14 29.33
N LEU A 12 35.05 -56.11 29.76
CA LEU A 12 33.70 -56.29 29.20
C LEU A 12 32.55 -55.85 30.12
N ALA A 13 32.81 -55.48 31.37
CA ALA A 13 31.78 -55.04 32.33
C ALA A 13 31.80 -53.52 32.62
N ILE A 14 32.86 -52.80 32.25
CA ILE A 14 32.94 -51.33 32.39
C ILE A 14 32.43 -50.61 31.14
N LEU A 15 32.31 -51.29 29.99
CA LEU A 15 31.74 -50.71 28.77
C LEU A 15 30.19 -50.69 28.77
N LEU A 16 29.54 -51.41 29.70
CA LEU A 16 28.07 -51.50 29.77
C LEU A 16 27.43 -50.58 30.84
N VAL A 17 28.23 -49.87 31.64
CA VAL A 17 27.74 -48.94 32.69
C VAL A 17 27.99 -47.46 32.36
N ILE A 18 28.65 -47.16 31.23
CA ILE A 18 28.62 -45.80 30.60
C ILE A 18 27.42 -45.68 29.64
N LEU A 19 26.40 -46.54 29.78
CA LEU A 19 25.18 -46.52 28.99
C LEU A 19 23.95 -45.93 29.71
N LEU A 20 24.07 -45.51 30.98
CA LEU A 20 22.95 -44.92 31.75
C LEU A 20 23.46 -43.85 32.72
N GLY A 21 23.73 -42.64 32.24
CA GLY A 21 24.17 -41.58 33.16
C GLY A 21 24.70 -40.28 32.57
N VAL A 22 24.22 -39.81 31.41
CA VAL A 22 24.26 -38.37 31.09
C VAL A 22 22.98 -38.02 30.35
N SER A 23 21.99 -37.51 31.09
CA SER A 23 20.97 -36.63 30.55
C SER A 23 21.68 -35.37 30.03
N VAL A 24 22.21 -35.46 28.81
CA VAL A 24 22.64 -34.28 28.07
C VAL A 24 21.36 -33.49 27.80
N LEU A 25 21.24 -32.34 28.46
CA LEU A 25 20.46 -31.22 27.95
C LEU A 25 20.93 -30.99 26.51
N LEU A 26 20.19 -31.52 25.54
CA LEU A 26 20.37 -31.14 24.15
C LEU A 26 20.09 -29.63 24.09
N PRO A 27 21.03 -28.80 23.60
CA PRO A 27 20.65 -27.48 23.16
C PRO A 27 19.58 -27.68 22.08
N LEU A 28 18.48 -26.93 22.14
CA LEU A 28 17.51 -26.85 21.05
C LEU A 28 18.31 -26.59 19.76
N THR A 29 18.50 -27.63 18.95
CA THR A 29 18.97 -27.46 17.58
C THR A 29 17.88 -26.66 16.89
N ALA A 30 18.21 -25.45 16.43
CA ALA A 30 17.35 -24.72 15.51
C ALA A 30 16.94 -25.69 14.39
N ALA A 31 15.65 -26.01 14.29
CA ALA A 31 15.13 -26.83 13.21
C ALA A 31 15.60 -26.19 11.89
N ALA A 32 16.20 -26.99 11.00
CA ALA A 32 16.59 -26.49 9.69
C ALA A 32 15.36 -25.85 9.03
N ALA A 33 15.53 -24.65 8.47
CA ALA A 33 14.44 -23.95 7.80
C ALA A 33 13.85 -24.84 6.69
N ALA A 34 12.52 -24.89 6.59
CA ALA A 34 11.86 -25.61 5.52
C ALA A 34 12.35 -25.13 4.15
N GLN A 35 12.39 -26.03 3.18
CA GLN A 35 12.98 -25.77 1.86
C GLN A 35 11.94 -25.90 0.76
N VAL A 36 12.23 -25.30 -0.40
CA VAL A 36 11.60 -25.72 -1.65
C VAL A 36 12.64 -26.53 -2.41
N THR A 37 12.32 -27.78 -2.67
CA THR A 37 13.20 -28.74 -3.33
C THR A 37 12.51 -29.29 -4.56
N GLY A 38 13.24 -30.02 -5.40
CA GLY A 38 12.62 -30.70 -6.52
C GLY A 38 13.62 -31.51 -7.29
N PHE A 39 13.09 -32.32 -8.20
CA PHE A 39 13.85 -33.15 -9.10
C PHE A 39 13.51 -32.75 -10.54
N ILE A 40 14.54 -32.38 -11.29
CA ILE A 40 14.43 -32.14 -12.73
C ILE A 40 14.82 -33.43 -13.46
N SER A 41 13.91 -33.91 -14.30
CA SER A 41 14.06 -35.18 -15.00
C SER A 41 13.69 -35.11 -16.48
N THR A 42 13.93 -36.18 -17.23
CA THR A 42 13.49 -36.27 -18.62
C THR A 42 12.00 -36.63 -18.72
N CYS A 43 11.23 -35.92 -19.57
CA CYS A 43 9.83 -36.27 -19.84
C CYS A 43 9.69 -37.54 -20.70
N GLY A 44 8.56 -38.26 -20.57
CA GLY A 44 8.15 -39.30 -21.52
C GLY A 44 8.90 -40.65 -21.46
N GLY A 45 9.72 -40.88 -20.43
CA GLY A 45 10.47 -42.13 -20.23
C GLY A 45 10.79 -42.37 -18.75
N PRO A 46 11.70 -43.30 -18.39
CA PRO A 46 12.18 -43.41 -17.01
C PRO A 46 12.79 -42.07 -16.60
N ALA A 47 12.42 -41.58 -15.41
CA ALA A 47 12.73 -40.24 -14.92
C ALA A 47 14.24 -40.07 -14.66
N THR A 48 14.99 -39.88 -15.75
CA THR A 48 16.45 -39.76 -15.72
C THR A 48 16.80 -38.36 -15.24
N PRO A 49 17.71 -38.21 -14.28
CA PRO A 49 18.14 -36.92 -13.77
C PRO A 49 18.66 -35.97 -14.85
N VAL A 50 18.32 -34.67 -14.73
CA VAL A 50 18.89 -33.60 -15.55
C VAL A 50 19.83 -32.75 -14.67
N PRO A 51 21.15 -33.04 -14.68
CA PRO A 51 22.11 -32.28 -13.88
C PRO A 51 22.47 -30.92 -14.51
N GLY A 52 22.88 -29.96 -13.68
CA GLY A 52 23.35 -28.64 -14.10
C GLY A 52 22.27 -27.69 -14.65
N ALA A 53 20.98 -28.03 -14.54
CA ALA A 53 19.90 -27.15 -14.98
C ALA A 53 19.77 -25.96 -14.04
N THR A 54 19.64 -24.76 -14.59
CA THR A 54 19.34 -23.54 -13.82
C THR A 54 17.84 -23.48 -13.58
N VAL A 55 17.44 -23.54 -12.31
CA VAL A 55 16.04 -23.46 -11.86
C VAL A 55 15.80 -22.09 -11.26
N THR A 56 14.75 -21.40 -11.70
CA THR A 56 14.30 -20.12 -11.12
C THR A 56 12.99 -20.33 -10.38
N LEU A 57 12.96 -19.99 -9.10
CA LEU A 57 11.77 -19.98 -8.25
C LEU A 57 11.07 -18.62 -8.37
N VAL A 58 9.80 -18.62 -8.79
CA VAL A 58 9.03 -17.41 -9.09
C VAL A 58 7.76 -17.40 -8.24
N ASP A 59 7.55 -16.34 -7.47
CA ASP A 59 6.26 -16.13 -6.79
C ASP A 59 5.19 -15.77 -7.80
N ALA A 60 4.12 -16.56 -7.84
CA ALA A 60 3.01 -16.39 -8.77
C ALA A 60 2.30 -15.03 -8.59
N ASN A 61 2.36 -14.43 -7.40
CA ASN A 61 1.81 -13.09 -7.12
C ASN A 61 2.80 -11.95 -7.36
N GLY A 62 4.09 -12.25 -7.60
CA GLY A 62 5.15 -11.27 -7.86
C GLY A 62 5.54 -10.39 -6.66
N ILE A 63 5.25 -10.81 -5.43
CA ILE A 63 5.59 -10.05 -4.20
C ILE A 63 6.98 -10.46 -3.69
N ALA A 64 7.28 -11.76 -3.69
CA ALA A 64 8.61 -12.24 -3.35
C ALA A 64 9.53 -12.15 -4.58
N PRO A 65 10.79 -11.69 -4.40
CA PRO A 65 11.75 -11.64 -5.49
C PRO A 65 12.09 -13.06 -5.98
N PRO A 66 12.37 -13.24 -7.29
CA PRO A 66 12.77 -14.53 -7.82
C PRO A 66 14.14 -14.97 -7.25
N ALA A 67 14.33 -16.28 -7.12
CA ALA A 67 15.59 -16.89 -6.68
C ALA A 67 16.06 -17.94 -7.69
N THR A 68 17.36 -18.19 -7.79
CA THR A 68 17.93 -19.21 -8.69
C THR A 68 18.70 -20.29 -7.94
N ALA A 69 18.65 -21.52 -8.45
CA ALA A 69 19.41 -22.68 -7.98
C ALA A 69 19.86 -23.52 -9.19
N THR A 70 20.78 -24.45 -8.97
CA THR A 70 21.26 -25.37 -10.01
C THR A 70 21.06 -26.82 -9.56
N THR A 71 20.68 -27.70 -10.47
CA THR A 71 20.54 -29.13 -10.15
C THR A 71 21.90 -29.82 -9.98
N ASP A 72 22.00 -30.71 -9.00
CA ASP A 72 23.17 -31.56 -8.76
C ASP A 72 23.27 -32.74 -9.75
N GLY A 73 24.25 -33.62 -9.56
CA GLY A 73 24.44 -34.83 -10.39
C GLY A 73 23.25 -35.82 -10.35
N GLY A 74 22.42 -35.72 -9.30
CA GLY A 74 21.18 -36.47 -9.16
C GLY A 74 19.96 -35.71 -9.66
N GLY A 75 20.11 -34.57 -10.34
CA GLY A 75 19.01 -33.76 -10.89
C GLY A 75 18.22 -33.00 -9.82
N VAL A 76 18.71 -32.93 -8.59
CA VAL A 76 18.02 -32.32 -7.45
C VAL A 76 18.45 -30.88 -7.29
N TYR A 77 17.50 -29.99 -7.02
CA TYR A 77 17.78 -28.60 -6.64
C TYR A 77 17.17 -28.27 -5.28
N ILE A 78 17.73 -27.25 -4.61
CA ILE A 78 17.29 -26.80 -3.28
C ILE A 78 17.29 -25.27 -3.23
N PHE A 79 16.17 -24.70 -2.80
CA PHE A 79 16.06 -23.33 -2.28
C PHE A 79 15.95 -23.42 -0.76
N ALA A 80 16.99 -22.94 -0.07
CA ALA A 80 17.05 -22.97 1.39
C ALA A 80 16.31 -21.77 1.99
N GLY A 81 15.17 -22.02 2.66
CA GLY A 81 14.39 -21.01 3.36
C GLY A 81 13.87 -19.85 2.51
N PRO A 82 13.27 -20.07 1.31
CA PRO A 82 12.66 -18.98 0.56
C PRO A 82 11.51 -18.34 1.37
N PRO A 83 11.12 -17.07 1.10
CA PRO A 83 9.96 -16.47 1.73
C PRO A 83 8.67 -17.31 1.53
N PRO A 84 7.70 -17.27 2.45
CA PRO A 84 6.40 -17.90 2.21
C PRO A 84 5.66 -17.30 1.01
N ALA A 85 5.34 -18.11 0.00
CA ALA A 85 4.62 -17.71 -1.20
C ALA A 85 4.02 -18.91 -1.94
N SER A 86 3.31 -18.65 -3.03
CA SER A 86 2.88 -19.67 -3.99
C SER A 86 3.84 -19.67 -5.16
N TYR A 87 4.63 -20.72 -5.31
CA TYR A 87 5.75 -20.74 -6.23
C TYR A 87 5.47 -21.56 -7.49
N THR A 88 5.85 -21.01 -8.64
CA THR A 88 6.17 -21.79 -9.83
C THR A 88 7.69 -21.86 -9.98
N ILE A 89 8.16 -22.81 -10.80
CA ILE A 89 9.55 -22.89 -11.22
C ILE A 89 9.67 -22.83 -12.73
N THR A 90 10.74 -22.22 -13.22
CA THR A 90 11.21 -22.38 -14.60
C THR A 90 12.58 -23.06 -14.57
N ALA A 91 12.84 -23.94 -15.53
CA ALA A 91 14.12 -24.63 -15.67
C ALA A 91 14.69 -24.44 -17.07
N ASN A 92 15.99 -24.17 -17.13
CA ASN A 92 16.72 -24.04 -18.37
C ASN A 92 18.01 -24.88 -18.32
N GLN A 93 18.27 -25.64 -19.39
CA GLN A 93 19.50 -26.41 -19.57
C GLN A 93 19.81 -26.54 -21.05
N SER A 94 21.08 -26.41 -21.44
CA SER A 94 21.53 -26.31 -22.83
C SER A 94 21.33 -27.56 -23.69
N ALA A 95 20.94 -28.69 -23.11
CA ALA A 95 20.64 -29.94 -23.83
C ALA A 95 19.13 -30.24 -23.90
N TYR A 96 18.30 -29.35 -23.37
CA TYR A 96 16.86 -29.57 -23.17
C TYR A 96 16.06 -28.35 -23.60
N TYR A 97 14.81 -28.58 -23.97
CA TYR A 97 13.85 -27.48 -24.14
C TYR A 97 13.51 -26.88 -22.78
N GLY A 98 13.45 -25.55 -22.70
CA GLY A 98 13.06 -24.83 -21.50
C GLY A 98 11.66 -25.26 -21.04
N ALA A 99 11.49 -25.38 -19.71
CA ALA A 99 10.26 -25.88 -19.11
C ALA A 99 9.83 -25.01 -17.92
N GLU A 100 8.54 -25.00 -17.63
CA GLU A 100 7.97 -24.31 -16.48
C GLU A 100 6.88 -25.16 -15.83
N SER A 101 6.73 -25.05 -14.51
CA SER A 101 5.65 -25.69 -13.78
C SER A 101 4.32 -24.95 -14.02
N GLY A 102 3.24 -25.68 -14.27
CA GLY A 102 1.94 -25.06 -14.55
C GLY A 102 1.26 -24.46 -13.31
N THR A 103 1.02 -25.26 -12.27
CA THR A 103 0.25 -24.83 -11.09
C THR A 103 1.17 -24.33 -9.98
N PRO A 104 0.93 -23.14 -9.40
CA PRO A 104 1.67 -22.66 -8.25
C PRO A 104 1.57 -23.60 -7.05
N VAL A 105 2.69 -23.87 -6.39
CA VAL A 105 2.77 -24.69 -5.18
C VAL A 105 2.90 -23.80 -3.96
N ARG A 106 1.93 -23.93 -3.04
CA ARG A 106 1.90 -23.18 -1.78
C ARG A 106 3.03 -23.62 -0.83
N PHE A 107 3.87 -22.68 -0.41
CA PHE A 107 4.91 -22.85 0.59
C PHE A 107 4.75 -21.84 1.74
N ASP A 108 4.50 -22.31 2.96
CA ASP A 108 4.35 -21.47 4.16
C ASP A 108 5.56 -21.48 5.09
N GLY A 109 6.65 -22.15 4.70
CA GLY A 109 7.86 -22.28 5.50
C GLY A 109 7.75 -23.24 6.70
N SER A 110 6.63 -23.97 6.86
CA SER A 110 6.49 -24.94 7.95
C SER A 110 6.99 -26.35 7.58
N VAL A 111 6.84 -26.73 6.32
CA VAL A 111 7.21 -28.05 5.80
C VAL A 111 7.90 -27.88 4.45
N THR A 112 8.97 -28.65 4.22
CA THR A 112 9.63 -28.70 2.92
C THR A 112 8.65 -29.09 1.82
N LYS A 113 8.63 -28.32 0.74
CA LYS A 113 7.80 -28.60 -0.44
C LYS A 113 8.67 -29.10 -1.58
N ARG A 114 8.10 -30.00 -2.36
CA ARG A 114 8.72 -30.57 -3.55
C ARG A 114 7.98 -30.10 -4.79
N ILE A 115 8.69 -29.53 -5.76
CA ILE A 115 8.15 -29.15 -7.07
C ILE A 115 9.00 -29.87 -8.12
N ASP A 116 8.47 -30.94 -8.69
CA ASP A 116 9.19 -31.64 -9.75
C ASP A 116 8.81 -31.07 -11.11
N LEU A 117 9.76 -31.14 -12.03
CA LEU A 117 9.55 -30.72 -13.41
C LEU A 117 10.30 -31.67 -14.32
N CYS A 118 9.70 -32.03 -15.44
CA CYS A 118 10.40 -32.76 -16.47
C CYS A 118 10.75 -31.83 -17.63
N MET A 119 11.85 -32.11 -18.31
CA MET A 119 12.31 -31.42 -19.51
C MET A 119 12.41 -32.43 -20.66
N TYR A 120 12.07 -32.01 -21.87
CA TYR A 120 12.30 -32.83 -23.06
C TYR A 120 13.71 -32.57 -23.59
N PRO A 121 14.54 -33.61 -23.79
CA PRO A 121 15.82 -33.44 -24.44
C PRO A 121 15.58 -32.97 -25.87
N HIS A 122 16.41 -32.05 -26.34
CA HIS A 122 16.46 -31.75 -27.76
C HIS A 122 17.55 -32.58 -28.44
N GLY A 123 17.67 -32.52 -29.76
CA GLY A 123 18.67 -33.30 -30.47
C GLY A 123 20.10 -32.93 -30.05
N THR A 124 21.04 -33.86 -30.23
CA THR A 124 22.44 -33.65 -29.87
C THR A 124 23.11 -32.68 -30.85
N PRO A 125 23.57 -31.49 -30.40
CA PRO A 125 24.12 -30.50 -31.30
C PRO A 125 25.50 -30.94 -31.81
N THR A 126 25.53 -31.55 -32.99
CA THR A 126 26.75 -32.08 -33.63
C THR A 126 27.02 -31.46 -35.00
N SER A 127 25.99 -30.87 -35.60
CA SER A 127 26.05 -30.18 -36.88
C SER A 127 26.36 -28.70 -36.67
N ASN A 128 27.28 -28.16 -37.45
CA ASN A 128 27.59 -26.73 -37.41
C ASN A 128 26.85 -26.00 -38.53
N LEU A 129 25.96 -25.08 -38.15
CA LEU A 129 25.32 -24.16 -39.07
C LEU A 129 26.11 -22.85 -39.10
N ALA A 130 26.81 -22.60 -40.20
CA ALA A 130 27.43 -21.31 -40.46
C ALA A 130 26.37 -20.35 -41.02
N VAL A 131 25.94 -19.38 -40.22
CA VAL A 131 25.03 -18.33 -40.66
C VAL A 131 25.84 -17.10 -41.04
N THR A 132 25.85 -16.76 -42.33
CA THR A 132 26.43 -15.52 -42.83
C THR A 132 25.35 -14.45 -42.86
N VAL A 133 25.54 -13.38 -42.09
CA VAL A 133 24.64 -12.24 -42.07
C VAL A 133 25.23 -11.11 -42.88
N LEU A 134 24.49 -10.71 -43.91
CA LEU A 134 24.86 -9.65 -44.83
C LEU A 134 23.87 -8.48 -44.75
N ASN A 135 24.32 -7.31 -45.15
CA ASN A 135 23.51 -6.15 -45.53
C ASN A 135 23.88 -5.85 -46.98
N GLY A 136 23.07 -6.33 -47.91
CA GLY A 136 23.43 -6.42 -49.32
C GLY A 136 24.63 -7.36 -49.50
N ALA A 137 25.77 -6.82 -49.93
CA ALA A 137 27.03 -7.55 -50.06
C ALA A 137 27.97 -7.38 -48.85
N THR A 138 27.61 -6.53 -47.88
CA THR A 138 28.49 -6.18 -46.75
C THR A 138 28.21 -7.08 -45.57
N PRO A 139 29.22 -7.72 -44.95
CA PRO A 139 29.02 -8.46 -43.70
C PRO A 139 28.48 -7.57 -42.58
N VAL A 140 27.61 -8.10 -41.72
CA VAL A 140 27.05 -7.38 -40.56
C VAL A 140 27.63 -7.95 -39.27
N PRO A 141 28.65 -7.32 -38.65
CA PRO A 141 29.15 -7.71 -37.33
C PRO A 141 28.15 -7.40 -36.21
N GLY A 142 28.14 -8.24 -35.17
CA GLY A 142 27.27 -8.06 -34.01
C GLY A 142 25.79 -8.36 -34.25
N ALA A 143 25.42 -8.87 -35.42
CA ALA A 143 24.06 -9.36 -35.69
C ALA A 143 23.76 -10.58 -34.80
N LYS A 144 22.62 -10.56 -34.12
CA LYS A 144 22.11 -11.66 -33.30
C LYS A 144 21.35 -12.66 -34.18
N VAL A 145 21.79 -13.90 -34.20
CA VAL A 145 21.09 -15.01 -34.85
C VAL A 145 20.61 -15.97 -33.77
N ALA A 146 19.31 -16.25 -33.75
CA ALA A 146 18.69 -17.16 -32.81
C ALA A 146 17.92 -18.25 -33.55
N ALA A 147 18.25 -19.52 -33.32
CA ALA A 147 17.59 -20.68 -33.88
C ALA A 147 16.50 -21.17 -32.92
N PHE A 148 15.29 -21.31 -33.44
CA PHE A 148 14.12 -21.79 -32.73
C PHE A 148 13.62 -23.09 -33.35
N GLN A 149 13.16 -24.00 -32.50
CA GLN A 149 12.46 -25.20 -32.96
C GLN A 149 10.96 -25.08 -32.66
N SER A 150 10.15 -25.08 -33.72
CA SER A 150 8.70 -24.99 -33.65
C SER A 150 8.01 -26.35 -33.56
N THR A 151 8.65 -27.41 -34.06
CA THR A 151 8.18 -28.80 -34.00
C THR A 151 8.94 -29.56 -32.91
N ASN A 152 8.42 -29.53 -31.69
CA ASN A 152 9.02 -30.24 -30.56
C ASN A 152 7.94 -30.75 -29.58
N PRO A 153 8.28 -31.69 -28.67
CA PRO A 153 7.31 -32.29 -27.75
C PRO A 153 6.67 -31.33 -26.73
N THR A 154 7.19 -30.10 -26.57
CA THR A 154 6.57 -29.11 -25.68
C THR A 154 5.40 -28.38 -26.33
N ASN A 155 5.14 -28.58 -27.65
CA ASN A 155 4.14 -27.85 -28.44
C ASN A 155 4.25 -26.31 -28.33
N ARG A 156 5.44 -25.81 -28.01
CA ARG A 156 5.76 -24.38 -27.93
C ARG A 156 7.01 -24.12 -28.74
N ILE A 157 7.17 -22.95 -29.32
CA ILE A 157 8.43 -22.60 -29.97
C ILE A 157 9.50 -22.41 -28.90
N GLN A 158 10.62 -23.08 -29.06
CA GLN A 158 11.72 -23.06 -28.10
C GLN A 158 12.98 -22.49 -28.74
N LEU A 159 13.63 -21.56 -28.06
CA LEU A 159 14.98 -21.10 -28.42
C LEU A 159 15.97 -22.23 -28.10
N VAL A 160 16.77 -22.65 -29.07
CA VAL A 160 17.69 -23.80 -28.90
C VAL A 160 19.15 -23.44 -29.08
N ALA A 161 19.45 -22.42 -29.88
CA ALA A 161 20.79 -21.85 -29.99
C ALA A 161 20.70 -20.38 -30.36
N GLN A 162 21.69 -19.60 -29.95
CA GLN A 162 21.86 -18.24 -30.44
C GLN A 162 23.34 -17.86 -30.41
N GLY A 163 23.68 -16.87 -31.23
CA GLY A 163 25.02 -16.29 -31.24
C GLY A 163 25.00 -14.93 -31.90
N THR A 164 26.15 -14.27 -31.87
CA THR A 164 26.39 -12.99 -32.52
C THR A 164 27.46 -13.13 -33.58
N THR A 165 27.29 -12.48 -34.72
CA THR A 165 28.26 -12.50 -35.80
C THR A 165 29.56 -11.78 -35.43
N GLY A 166 30.69 -12.35 -35.86
CA GLY A 166 31.99 -11.69 -35.75
C GLY A 166 32.20 -10.60 -36.80
N THR A 167 33.44 -10.11 -36.93
CA THR A 167 33.82 -9.07 -37.90
C THR A 167 33.59 -9.49 -39.36
N THR A 168 33.55 -10.80 -39.64
CA THR A 168 33.24 -11.36 -40.96
C THR A 168 31.74 -11.52 -41.24
N GLY A 169 30.86 -11.08 -40.32
CA GLY A 169 29.42 -11.26 -40.44
C GLY A 169 28.95 -12.71 -40.29
N VAL A 170 29.84 -13.64 -39.92
CA VAL A 170 29.49 -15.06 -39.75
C VAL A 170 29.33 -15.37 -38.26
N VAL A 171 28.32 -16.19 -37.94
CA VAL A 171 28.17 -16.88 -36.66
C VAL A 171 27.97 -18.37 -36.90
N ASN A 172 28.61 -19.18 -36.07
CA ASN A 172 28.46 -20.63 -36.09
C ASN A 172 27.50 -21.03 -34.97
N LEU A 173 26.40 -21.68 -35.33
CA LEU A 173 25.46 -22.27 -34.38
C LEU A 173 25.61 -23.78 -34.42
N THR A 174 25.98 -24.38 -33.30
CA THR A 174 25.99 -25.84 -33.17
C THR A 174 24.55 -26.31 -32.90
N LEU A 175 24.02 -27.12 -33.81
CA LEU A 175 22.64 -27.61 -33.84
C LEU A 175 22.62 -29.12 -34.17
N TRP A 176 21.45 -29.76 -34.07
CA TRP A 176 21.24 -31.14 -34.51
C TRP A 176 20.56 -31.16 -35.88
N ASP A 177 20.49 -32.34 -36.49
CA ASP A 177 19.80 -32.48 -37.78
C ASP A 177 18.29 -32.33 -37.59
N ALA A 178 17.75 -31.19 -38.04
CA ALA A 178 16.33 -30.83 -37.98
C ALA A 178 16.07 -29.56 -38.80
N THR A 179 14.80 -29.19 -38.91
CA THR A 179 14.41 -27.87 -39.42
C THR A 179 14.30 -26.87 -38.28
N PHE A 180 14.97 -25.73 -38.42
CA PHE A 180 14.90 -24.63 -37.46
C PHE A 180 14.37 -23.36 -38.11
N GLN A 181 13.69 -22.55 -37.31
CA GLN A 181 13.38 -21.17 -37.64
C GLN A 181 14.49 -20.28 -37.11
N LEU A 182 15.25 -19.64 -38.00
CA LEU A 182 16.20 -18.61 -37.63
C LEU A 182 15.48 -17.28 -37.50
N ARG A 183 15.67 -16.61 -36.35
CA ARG A 183 15.31 -15.21 -36.11
C ARG A 183 16.61 -14.42 -36.03
N THR A 184 16.87 -13.62 -37.05
CA THR A 184 18.13 -12.87 -37.18
C THR A 184 17.83 -11.38 -37.10
N SER A 185 18.53 -10.66 -36.22
CA SER A 185 18.35 -9.22 -36.02
C SER A 185 19.68 -8.51 -35.83
N ALA A 186 19.73 -7.23 -36.19
CA ALA A 186 20.85 -6.34 -35.92
C ALA A 186 20.32 -4.92 -35.67
N ALA A 187 21.09 -4.09 -34.96
CA ALA A 187 20.69 -2.71 -34.72
C ALA A 187 20.44 -1.98 -36.06
N LEU A 188 19.34 -1.23 -36.13
CA LEU A 188 18.93 -0.44 -37.30
C LEU A 188 18.63 -1.25 -38.58
N LEU A 189 18.54 -2.58 -38.48
CA LEU A 189 18.23 -3.49 -39.59
C LEU A 189 16.98 -4.34 -39.24
N PRO A 190 16.26 -4.87 -40.25
CA PRO A 190 15.08 -5.69 -39.98
C PRO A 190 15.41 -6.95 -39.19
N THR A 191 14.40 -7.50 -38.52
CA THR A 191 14.45 -8.89 -38.06
C THR A 191 13.87 -9.79 -39.13
N VAL A 192 14.62 -10.79 -39.57
CA VAL A 192 14.19 -11.74 -40.61
C VAL A 192 13.96 -13.11 -39.97
N GLU A 193 12.80 -13.70 -40.28
CA GLU A 193 12.54 -15.12 -40.04
C GLU A 193 12.85 -15.93 -41.30
N SER A 194 13.61 -17.01 -41.17
CA SER A 194 13.85 -17.95 -42.25
C SER A 194 13.84 -19.38 -41.71
N SER A 195 13.42 -20.33 -42.53
CA SER A 195 13.55 -21.75 -42.19
C SER A 195 14.83 -22.29 -42.80
N VAL A 196 15.57 -23.06 -42.02
CA VAL A 196 16.77 -23.76 -42.46
C VAL A 196 16.66 -25.22 -42.07
N ILE A 197 16.97 -26.10 -43.02
CA ILE A 197 17.15 -27.53 -42.74
C ILE A 197 18.63 -27.72 -42.43
N VAL A 198 18.93 -28.21 -41.24
CA VAL A 198 20.29 -28.58 -40.83
C VAL A 198 20.44 -30.08 -41.04
N SER A 199 21.44 -30.47 -41.81
CA SER A 199 21.84 -31.87 -42.02
C SER A 199 23.35 -31.93 -42.27
N GLY A 200 24.14 -32.13 -41.21
CA GLY A 200 25.61 -31.98 -41.26
C GLY A 200 26.10 -30.52 -41.40
N PRO A 201 27.36 -30.27 -41.81
CA PRO A 201 27.88 -28.92 -42.03
C PRO A 201 27.01 -28.19 -43.06
N THR A 202 26.26 -27.20 -42.59
CA THR A 202 25.29 -26.48 -43.40
C THR A 202 25.64 -25.00 -43.33
N SER A 203 25.50 -24.27 -44.43
CA SER A 203 25.61 -22.81 -44.43
C SER A 203 24.29 -22.19 -44.82
N SER A 204 23.91 -21.11 -44.15
CA SER A 204 22.78 -20.28 -44.54
C SER A 204 23.24 -18.83 -44.65
N THR A 205 22.71 -18.11 -45.62
CA THR A 205 22.93 -16.67 -45.75
C THR A 205 21.63 -15.95 -45.43
N VAL A 206 21.68 -15.09 -44.42
CA VAL A 206 20.57 -14.21 -44.07
C VAL A 206 20.95 -12.80 -44.46
N ASN A 207 20.21 -12.21 -45.39
CA ASN A 207 20.44 -10.84 -45.81
C ASN A 207 19.52 -9.89 -45.03
N LEU A 208 20.10 -9.17 -44.08
CA LEU A 208 19.50 -8.01 -43.43
C LEU A 208 19.74 -6.76 -44.28
N SER A 209 19.23 -6.74 -45.51
CA SER A 209 19.23 -5.51 -46.30
C SER A 209 18.37 -4.44 -45.60
N PRO A 210 18.72 -3.14 -45.69
CA PRO A 210 17.93 -2.08 -45.12
C PRO A 210 16.65 -2.03 -45.95
N VAL A 211 15.56 -2.38 -45.29
CA VAL A 211 14.24 -2.29 -45.89
C VAL A 211 13.67 -0.90 -45.63
N PRO A 212 12.90 -0.34 -46.58
CA PRO A 212 12.15 0.88 -46.33
C PRO A 212 11.31 0.75 -45.07
N LEU A 213 11.22 1.84 -44.32
CA LEU A 213 10.28 1.96 -43.21
C LEU A 213 8.85 1.90 -43.76
N VAL A 214 7.98 1.14 -43.10
CA VAL A 214 6.54 1.09 -43.42
C VAL A 214 5.73 1.96 -42.48
N LEU A 215 6.17 2.07 -41.24
CA LEU A 215 5.52 2.86 -40.21
C LEU A 215 6.59 3.40 -39.26
N PHE A 216 6.60 4.70 -39.02
CA PHE A 216 7.47 5.32 -38.04
C PHE A 216 6.86 6.59 -37.48
N GLY A 217 7.26 6.96 -36.26
CA GLY A 217 6.79 8.17 -35.62
C GLY A 217 7.42 8.35 -34.25
N HIS A 218 7.07 9.45 -33.59
CA HIS A 218 7.44 9.73 -32.22
C HIS A 218 6.24 9.51 -31.28
N VAL A 219 6.55 9.05 -30.07
CA VAL A 219 5.61 9.02 -28.96
C VAL A 219 5.64 10.38 -28.25
N GLN A 220 4.48 10.99 -28.11
CA GLN A 220 4.29 12.32 -27.53
C GLN A 220 3.26 12.27 -26.40
N ASN A 221 3.33 13.21 -25.46
CA ASN A 221 2.21 13.50 -24.58
C ASN A 221 1.23 14.48 -25.23
N VAL A 222 0.09 14.73 -24.57
CA VAL A 222 -0.94 15.68 -25.02
C VAL A 222 -0.44 17.13 -25.23
N GLY A 223 0.71 17.49 -24.64
CA GLY A 223 1.35 18.79 -24.83
C GLY A 223 2.37 18.81 -25.97
N GLY A 224 2.53 17.71 -26.72
CA GLY A 224 3.48 17.57 -27.82
C GLY A 224 4.92 17.27 -27.39
N ALA A 225 5.20 17.05 -26.10
CA ALA A 225 6.53 16.69 -25.64
C ALA A 225 6.82 15.21 -25.89
N PHE A 226 8.02 14.91 -26.41
CA PHE A 226 8.46 13.55 -26.66
C PHE A 226 8.62 12.73 -25.39
N LEU A 227 8.10 11.50 -25.40
CA LEU A 227 8.18 10.54 -24.30
C LEU A 227 9.24 9.50 -24.61
N GLY A 228 10.26 9.34 -23.77
CA GLY A 228 11.38 8.42 -24.02
C GLY A 228 11.59 7.30 -23.00
N SER A 229 10.87 7.31 -21.87
CA SER A 229 10.97 6.26 -20.85
C SER A 229 10.03 5.11 -21.15
N GLY A 230 10.55 3.89 -21.14
CA GLY A 230 9.78 2.66 -21.27
C GLY A 230 8.95 2.53 -22.55
N VAL A 231 9.29 3.29 -23.60
CA VAL A 231 8.55 3.27 -24.86
C VAL A 231 8.58 1.88 -25.46
N VAL A 232 7.38 1.37 -25.76
CA VAL A 232 7.20 0.15 -26.53
C VAL A 232 6.23 0.43 -27.67
N ALA A 233 6.45 -0.23 -28.80
CA ALA A 233 5.56 -0.20 -29.94
C ALA A 233 5.42 -1.63 -30.47
N TRP A 234 4.19 -2.07 -30.73
CA TRP A 234 3.87 -3.38 -31.24
C TRP A 234 2.88 -3.28 -32.39
N LEU A 235 3.05 -4.08 -33.43
CA LEU A 235 1.99 -4.39 -34.37
C LEU A 235 1.45 -5.77 -34.05
N TYR A 236 0.15 -5.84 -33.78
CA TYR A 236 -0.57 -7.06 -33.51
C TYR A 236 -1.43 -7.46 -34.71
N ASN A 237 -1.33 -8.72 -35.17
CA ASN A 237 -2.12 -9.27 -36.26
C ASN A 237 -2.78 -10.59 -35.85
N PRO A 238 -4.08 -10.58 -35.47
CA PRO A 238 -4.77 -11.77 -34.99
C PRO A 238 -4.93 -12.87 -36.07
N LEU A 239 -4.75 -12.54 -37.36
CA LEU A 239 -4.88 -13.51 -38.46
C LEU A 239 -3.64 -14.40 -38.61
N GLN A 240 -2.52 -14.05 -37.99
CA GLN A 240 -1.29 -14.85 -38.02
C GLN A 240 -1.31 -15.89 -36.90
N ALA A 241 -0.73 -17.08 -37.13
CA ALA A 241 -0.66 -18.12 -36.11
C ALA A 241 0.04 -17.64 -34.82
N ASN A 242 -0.36 -18.16 -33.64
CA ASN A 242 0.23 -17.80 -32.33
C ASN A 242 1.75 -18.00 -32.29
N THR A 243 2.25 -18.86 -33.17
CA THR A 243 3.67 -19.17 -33.32
C THR A 243 4.44 -18.21 -34.23
N SER A 244 3.76 -17.39 -35.02
CA SER A 244 4.39 -16.51 -36.01
C SER A 244 4.95 -15.24 -35.36
N LEU A 245 6.17 -14.85 -35.72
CA LEU A 245 6.68 -13.51 -35.40
C LEU A 245 5.82 -12.39 -35.99
N SER A 246 5.06 -12.69 -37.05
CA SER A 246 4.16 -11.72 -37.67
C SER A 246 2.86 -11.52 -36.89
N ARG A 247 2.59 -12.32 -35.84
CA ARG A 247 1.42 -12.11 -34.97
C ARG A 247 1.63 -10.95 -34.02
N VAL A 248 2.81 -10.87 -33.39
CA VAL A 248 3.16 -9.79 -32.47
C VAL A 248 4.55 -9.30 -32.86
N ILE A 249 4.60 -8.17 -33.58
CA ILE A 249 5.82 -7.61 -34.15
C ILE A 249 6.27 -6.44 -33.27
N PRO A 250 7.42 -6.53 -32.57
CA PRO A 250 7.95 -5.38 -31.84
C PRO A 250 8.53 -4.35 -32.81
N GLY A 251 8.31 -3.07 -32.51
CA GLY A 251 8.96 -1.95 -33.15
C GLY A 251 10.40 -1.80 -32.66
N THR A 252 11.26 -1.20 -33.50
CA THR A 252 12.56 -0.70 -33.04
C THR A 252 12.31 0.63 -32.36
N VAL A 253 12.70 0.76 -31.10
CA VAL A 253 12.48 1.98 -30.31
C VAL A 253 13.82 2.62 -29.95
N THR A 254 13.93 3.93 -30.08
CA THR A 254 15.08 4.72 -29.61
C THR A 254 14.56 6.04 -29.05
N ALA A 255 14.68 6.20 -27.72
CA ALA A 255 14.02 7.28 -26.99
C ALA A 255 12.51 7.31 -27.32
N SER A 256 12.00 8.40 -27.89
CA SER A 256 10.60 8.52 -28.29
C SER A 256 10.27 7.97 -29.67
N PHE A 257 11.28 7.69 -30.49
CA PHE A 257 11.08 7.28 -31.86
C PHE A 257 10.84 5.78 -31.94
N PHE A 258 9.78 5.38 -32.64
CA PHE A 258 9.51 3.99 -32.99
C PHE A 258 9.48 3.82 -34.51
N GLN A 259 9.89 2.65 -34.97
CA GLN A 259 9.83 2.29 -36.39
C GLN A 259 9.55 0.81 -36.64
N PHE A 260 8.96 0.54 -37.78
CA PHE A 260 8.72 -0.77 -38.36
C PHE A 260 9.19 -0.78 -39.81
N GLU A 261 9.89 -1.83 -40.21
CA GLU A 261 10.44 -1.95 -41.56
C GLU A 261 9.71 -3.04 -42.38
N THR A 262 9.70 -2.90 -43.71
CA THR A 262 8.88 -3.75 -44.61
C THR A 262 9.18 -5.25 -44.47
N ALA A 263 10.41 -5.63 -44.11
CA ALA A 263 10.76 -7.04 -43.89
C ALA A 263 10.17 -7.64 -42.61
N ARG A 264 9.80 -6.83 -41.60
CA ARG A 264 9.18 -7.32 -40.36
C ARG A 264 7.66 -7.37 -40.44
N VAL A 265 7.07 -6.62 -41.36
CA VAL A 265 5.63 -6.36 -41.41
C VAL A 265 5.05 -6.85 -42.73
N PRO A 266 4.46 -8.06 -42.76
CA PRO A 266 3.76 -8.56 -43.93
C PRO A 266 2.75 -7.55 -44.48
N SER A 267 2.70 -7.43 -45.80
CA SER A 267 1.85 -6.46 -46.50
C SER A 267 1.34 -7.08 -47.81
N PRO A 268 0.07 -6.85 -48.22
CA PRO A 268 -0.92 -6.00 -47.57
C PRO A 268 -1.58 -6.65 -46.35
N ALA A 269 -1.69 -5.92 -45.23
CA ALA A 269 -2.39 -6.39 -44.03
C ALA A 269 -2.84 -5.22 -43.13
N THR A 270 -3.81 -5.50 -42.27
CA THR A 270 -4.25 -4.61 -41.19
C THR A 270 -3.73 -5.13 -39.86
N TYR A 271 -3.23 -4.20 -39.05
CA TYR A 271 -2.64 -4.45 -37.74
C TYR A 271 -3.32 -3.58 -36.68
N THR A 272 -3.25 -4.01 -35.43
CA THR A 272 -3.41 -3.10 -34.29
C THR A 272 -2.03 -2.59 -33.87
N LEU A 273 -1.78 -1.30 -34.06
CA LEU A 273 -0.63 -0.61 -33.49
C LEU A 273 -0.90 -0.35 -32.01
N ILE A 274 -0.05 -0.90 -31.15
CA ILE A 274 -0.09 -0.72 -29.69
C ILE A 274 1.17 0.05 -29.32
N VAL A 275 1.02 1.24 -28.76
CA VAL A 275 2.15 2.08 -28.34
C VAL A 275 1.93 2.51 -26.91
N ASP A 276 2.96 2.34 -26.08
CA ASP A 276 2.90 2.64 -24.66
C ASP A 276 4.20 3.31 -24.19
N ALA A 277 4.14 4.03 -23.08
CA ALA A 277 5.29 4.63 -22.43
C ALA A 277 5.07 4.72 -20.92
N ASP A 278 6.15 4.73 -20.15
CA ASP A 278 6.06 4.77 -18.69
C ASP A 278 5.27 6.01 -18.20
N GLY A 279 4.23 5.77 -17.39
CA GLY A 279 3.36 6.79 -16.81
C GLY A 279 2.15 7.17 -17.69
N TYR A 280 1.97 6.51 -18.84
CA TYR A 280 0.92 6.78 -19.80
C TYR A 280 0.06 5.54 -20.06
N LEU A 281 -1.14 5.75 -20.63
CA LEU A 281 -1.99 4.67 -21.13
C LEU A 281 -1.52 4.25 -22.52
N SER A 282 -1.55 2.94 -22.79
CA SER A 282 -1.33 2.41 -24.13
C SER A 282 -2.33 2.98 -25.15
N SER A 283 -1.85 3.47 -26.30
CA SER A 283 -2.68 3.71 -27.49
C SER A 283 -2.89 2.40 -28.25
N LYS A 284 -4.07 2.26 -28.88
CA LYS A 284 -4.42 1.13 -29.75
C LYS A 284 -5.12 1.64 -31.00
N GLU A 285 -4.49 1.46 -32.15
CA GLU A 285 -4.94 2.02 -33.42
C GLU A 285 -4.97 0.96 -34.51
N SER A 286 -6.00 0.96 -35.36
CA SER A 286 -6.04 0.09 -36.53
C SER A 286 -5.26 0.72 -37.68
N ILE A 287 -4.20 0.05 -38.14
CA ILE A 287 -3.31 0.54 -39.18
C ILE A 287 -3.27 -0.45 -40.34
N THR A 288 -3.54 0.03 -41.56
CA THR A 288 -3.45 -0.76 -42.79
C THR A 288 -2.16 -0.43 -43.54
N ILE A 289 -1.42 -1.47 -43.91
CA ILE A 289 -0.12 -1.35 -44.59
C ILE A 289 -0.21 -2.11 -45.93
N PRO A 290 0.06 -1.47 -47.09
CA PRO A 290 0.45 -0.08 -47.23
C PRO A 290 -0.77 0.85 -47.08
N GLY A 291 -0.55 2.13 -46.76
CA GLY A 291 -1.63 3.12 -46.68
C GLY A 291 -1.55 4.08 -45.48
N VAL A 292 -0.66 3.81 -44.52
CA VAL A 292 -0.40 4.73 -43.41
C VAL A 292 0.46 5.92 -43.85
N THR A 293 0.12 7.12 -43.37
CA THR A 293 0.91 8.35 -43.58
C THR A 293 2.03 8.39 -42.54
N ASN A 294 3.26 8.66 -42.98
CA ASN A 294 4.41 8.85 -42.08
C ASN A 294 4.89 10.32 -42.07
N PRO A 295 5.40 10.84 -40.94
CA PRO A 295 5.44 10.18 -39.63
C PRO A 295 4.04 10.01 -39.04
N HIS A 296 3.82 8.87 -38.40
CA HIS A 296 2.62 8.56 -37.64
C HIS A 296 2.92 8.71 -36.15
N ASP A 297 2.94 9.96 -35.69
CA ASP A 297 3.19 10.27 -34.27
C ASP A 297 2.01 9.81 -33.41
N VAL A 298 2.30 9.20 -32.26
CA VAL A 298 1.28 8.71 -31.33
C VAL A 298 1.26 9.55 -30.07
N THR A 299 0.11 10.13 -29.77
CA THR A 299 -0.10 10.94 -28.56
C THR A 299 -0.72 10.11 -27.45
N LEU A 300 -0.02 9.95 -26.33
CA LEU A 300 -0.49 9.18 -25.18
C LEU A 300 -1.12 10.07 -24.10
N GLN A 301 -2.11 9.50 -23.41
CA GLN A 301 -2.77 10.11 -22.26
C GLN A 301 -2.09 9.65 -20.97
N PRO A 302 -1.93 10.50 -19.95
CA PRO A 302 -1.41 10.07 -18.66
C PRO A 302 -2.23 8.92 -18.06
N ALA A 303 -1.54 7.93 -17.50
CA ALA A 303 -2.19 6.83 -16.81
C ALA A 303 -2.74 7.29 -15.45
N PRO A 304 -3.97 6.90 -15.08
CA PRO A 304 -4.41 7.05 -13.71
C PRO A 304 -3.61 6.09 -12.81
N PRO A 305 -3.53 6.38 -11.49
CA PRO A 305 -2.92 5.50 -10.52
C PRO A 305 -3.52 4.09 -10.53
N GLU A 306 -2.67 3.07 -10.64
CA GLU A 306 -3.04 1.72 -10.24
C GLU A 306 -3.13 1.66 -8.71
N ARG A 307 -4.07 0.86 -8.18
CA ARG A 307 -4.27 0.70 -6.74
C ARG A 307 -4.13 -0.75 -6.32
N TYR A 308 -3.34 -0.96 -5.29
CA TYR A 308 -3.05 -2.25 -4.70
C TYR A 308 -3.44 -2.24 -3.23
N ASP A 309 -4.73 -2.37 -2.96
CA ASP A 309 -5.31 -2.20 -1.63
C ASP A 309 -5.28 -3.53 -0.87
N THR A 310 -4.44 -3.64 0.17
CA THR A 310 -4.40 -4.80 1.06
C THR A 310 -5.14 -4.48 2.35
N THR A 311 -6.08 -5.32 2.77
CA THR A 311 -6.71 -5.19 4.09
C THR A 311 -6.33 -6.36 4.97
N VAL A 312 -5.95 -6.08 6.21
CA VAL A 312 -5.75 -7.04 7.30
C VAL A 312 -6.74 -6.70 8.40
N ALA A 313 -7.67 -7.61 8.70
CA ALA A 313 -8.70 -7.39 9.70
C ALA A 313 -8.64 -8.45 10.78
N TYR A 314 -8.50 -8.04 12.04
CA TYR A 314 -8.61 -8.98 13.15
C TYR A 314 -10.07 -9.33 13.44
N GLY A 315 -10.29 -10.48 14.07
CA GLY A 315 -11.56 -10.81 14.69
C GLY A 315 -11.91 -9.79 15.79
N ALA A 316 -13.21 -9.57 16.02
CA ALA A 316 -13.71 -8.50 16.91
C ALA A 316 -13.12 -8.51 18.34
N ALA A 317 -12.64 -9.64 18.83
CA ALA A 317 -11.96 -9.79 20.12
C ALA A 317 -10.74 -10.74 20.05
N ASP A 318 -10.30 -11.13 18.85
CA ASP A 318 -9.36 -12.22 18.66
C ASP A 318 -8.16 -11.77 17.81
N TRP A 319 -7.05 -11.51 18.51
CA TRP A 319 -5.77 -11.16 17.90
C TRP A 319 -5.10 -12.33 17.19
N SER A 320 -5.51 -13.57 17.47
CA SER A 320 -4.94 -14.78 16.87
C SER A 320 -5.62 -15.17 15.56
N ASN A 321 -6.72 -14.51 15.23
CA ASN A 321 -7.53 -14.77 14.05
C ASN A 321 -7.66 -13.48 13.24
N LEU A 322 -7.04 -13.46 12.07
CA LEU A 322 -7.17 -12.36 11.14
C LEU A 322 -7.71 -12.87 9.81
N THR A 323 -8.35 -12.00 9.06
CA THR A 323 -8.58 -12.18 7.64
C THR A 323 -7.73 -11.18 6.87
N ALA A 324 -7.18 -11.59 5.73
CA ALA A 324 -6.51 -10.68 4.83
C ALA A 324 -6.97 -10.90 3.39
N TRP A 325 -7.06 -9.80 2.64
CA TRP A 325 -7.44 -9.81 1.24
C TRP A 325 -6.84 -8.61 0.51
N ARG A 326 -6.85 -8.68 -0.82
CA ARG A 326 -6.31 -7.64 -1.70
C ARG A 326 -7.31 -7.31 -2.80
N ASN A 327 -7.49 -6.03 -3.07
CA ASN A 327 -8.25 -5.53 -4.20
C ASN A 327 -7.32 -4.75 -5.11
N LEU A 328 -7.45 -4.98 -6.41
CA LEU A 328 -6.61 -4.37 -7.43
C LEU A 328 -7.46 -3.47 -8.31
N THR A 329 -6.94 -2.29 -8.63
CA THR A 329 -7.40 -1.44 -9.73
C THR A 329 -6.23 -1.23 -10.68
N LEU A 330 -6.36 -1.74 -11.88
CA LEU A 330 -5.34 -1.86 -12.90
C LEU A 330 -5.76 -1.05 -14.13
N ASN A 331 -4.77 -0.55 -14.85
CA ASN A 331 -4.95 0.06 -16.15
C ASN A 331 -5.15 -1.04 -17.22
N ALA A 332 -5.52 -0.63 -18.43
CA ALA A 332 -5.78 -1.59 -19.51
C ALA A 332 -4.50 -2.26 -20.05
N ASP A 333 -3.34 -1.67 -19.74
CA ASP A 333 -1.99 -2.02 -20.16
C ASP A 333 -1.16 -2.66 -19.02
N SER A 334 -1.72 -2.80 -17.83
CA SER A 334 -1.08 -3.48 -16.70
C SER A 334 -0.70 -4.91 -17.07
N THR A 335 0.41 -5.40 -16.54
CA THR A 335 0.85 -6.80 -16.70
C THR A 335 0.87 -7.50 -15.36
N LEU A 336 0.29 -8.71 -15.31
CA LEU A 336 0.39 -9.59 -14.15
C LEU A 336 1.47 -10.66 -14.37
N PRO A 337 2.25 -11.03 -13.33
CA PRO A 337 3.27 -12.08 -13.45
C PRO A 337 2.70 -13.38 -14.00
N GLY A 338 3.38 -13.97 -14.98
CA GLY A 338 2.96 -15.21 -15.63
C GLY A 338 2.05 -15.03 -16.85
N LEU A 339 1.66 -13.81 -17.20
CA LEU A 339 1.03 -13.53 -18.50
C LEU A 339 2.07 -13.17 -19.55
N GLY A 340 1.91 -13.69 -20.76
CA GLY A 340 2.71 -13.38 -21.94
C GLY A 340 1.85 -12.83 -23.08
N PRO A 341 2.46 -12.23 -24.12
CA PRO A 341 3.88 -11.89 -24.22
C PRO A 341 4.29 -10.81 -23.21
N ALA A 342 5.51 -10.93 -22.66
CA ALA A 342 6.05 -9.92 -21.75
C ALA A 342 6.20 -8.57 -22.48
N ASN A 343 5.97 -7.47 -21.77
CA ASN A 343 6.08 -6.09 -22.28
C ASN A 343 5.14 -5.73 -23.44
N LEU A 344 4.11 -6.54 -23.73
CA LEU A 344 3.07 -6.17 -24.71
C LEU A 344 2.29 -4.92 -24.29
N ARG A 345 2.18 -4.67 -22.97
CA ARG A 345 1.44 -3.55 -22.37
C ARG A 345 -0.03 -3.51 -22.82
N ASP A 346 -0.64 -4.70 -22.83
CA ASP A 346 -2.06 -4.90 -23.11
C ASP A 346 -2.55 -6.12 -22.32
N LEU A 347 -3.22 -5.88 -21.19
CA LEU A 347 -3.66 -6.95 -20.29
C LEU A 347 -4.59 -7.94 -20.99
N ARG A 348 -5.42 -7.47 -21.93
CA ARG A 348 -6.44 -8.30 -22.58
C ARG A 348 -5.81 -9.25 -23.59
N LEU A 349 -4.94 -8.73 -24.44
CA LEU A 349 -4.18 -9.56 -25.36
C LEU A 349 -3.23 -10.50 -24.62
N GLN A 350 -2.71 -10.10 -23.46
CA GLN A 350 -1.91 -10.99 -22.62
C GLN A 350 -2.73 -12.15 -22.02
N ILE A 351 -3.95 -11.86 -21.54
CA ILE A 351 -4.88 -12.90 -21.07
C ILE A 351 -5.25 -13.84 -22.21
N ASP A 352 -5.68 -13.29 -23.34
CA ASP A 352 -6.07 -14.04 -24.53
C ASP A 352 -4.92 -14.91 -25.05
N SER A 353 -3.72 -14.35 -25.20
CA SER A 353 -2.55 -15.10 -25.66
C SER A 353 -2.08 -16.19 -24.68
N THR A 354 -2.30 -16.02 -23.38
CA THR A 354 -1.78 -16.95 -22.35
C THR A 354 -2.80 -18.02 -21.97
N LEU A 355 -4.07 -17.65 -21.88
CA LEU A 355 -5.14 -18.47 -21.31
C LEU A 355 -6.25 -18.78 -22.32
N GLY A 356 -6.22 -18.13 -23.49
CA GLY A 356 -7.24 -18.21 -24.53
C GLY A 356 -6.77 -18.85 -25.82
N ASN A 357 -7.53 -18.58 -26.88
CA ASN A 357 -7.21 -19.03 -28.23
C ASN A 357 -6.28 -18.05 -28.99
N GLY A 358 -6.07 -16.86 -28.43
CA GLY A 358 -5.24 -15.79 -28.96
C GLY A 358 -5.97 -14.89 -29.97
N ASP A 359 -7.25 -15.06 -30.28
CA ASP A 359 -7.93 -14.43 -31.42
C ASP A 359 -8.02 -12.88 -31.40
N GLY A 360 -7.48 -12.24 -30.37
CA GLY A 360 -7.42 -10.81 -30.19
C GLY A 360 -8.59 -10.24 -29.37
N SER A 361 -9.51 -11.09 -28.91
CA SER A 361 -10.67 -10.71 -28.10
C SER A 361 -10.75 -11.55 -26.83
N LEU A 362 -11.52 -11.09 -25.84
CA LEU A 362 -11.82 -11.86 -24.64
C LEU A 362 -13.25 -12.40 -24.67
N SER A 363 -13.36 -13.72 -24.72
CA SER A 363 -14.60 -14.47 -24.57
C SER A 363 -14.98 -14.67 -23.08
N PRO A 364 -16.26 -14.98 -22.77
CA PRO A 364 -16.66 -15.37 -21.42
C PRO A 364 -15.87 -16.57 -20.85
N GLN A 365 -15.47 -17.49 -21.71
CA GLN A 365 -14.67 -18.66 -21.35
C GLN A 365 -13.25 -18.25 -20.92
N GLU A 366 -12.62 -17.32 -21.64
CA GLU A 366 -11.30 -16.77 -21.27
C GLU A 366 -11.35 -15.95 -20.00
N ILE A 367 -12.42 -15.21 -19.75
CA ILE A 367 -12.61 -14.49 -18.48
C ILE A 367 -12.72 -15.49 -17.32
N THR A 368 -13.44 -16.60 -17.53
CA THR A 368 -13.54 -17.68 -16.52
C THR A 368 -12.17 -18.34 -16.30
N ALA A 369 -11.41 -18.59 -17.37
CA ALA A 369 -10.04 -19.11 -17.28
C ALA A 369 -9.11 -18.14 -16.55
N PHE A 370 -9.24 -16.83 -16.78
CA PHE A 370 -8.50 -15.79 -16.06
C PHE A 370 -8.85 -15.77 -14.57
N GLN A 371 -10.13 -15.88 -14.20
CA GLN A 371 -10.53 -15.97 -12.81
C GLN A 371 -9.94 -17.21 -12.12
N ALA A 372 -10.04 -18.37 -12.77
CA ALA A 372 -9.44 -19.61 -12.27
C ALA A 372 -7.91 -19.50 -12.15
N TRP A 373 -7.26 -18.84 -13.11
CA TRP A 373 -5.83 -18.59 -13.11
C TRP A 373 -5.41 -17.69 -11.94
N VAL A 374 -6.09 -16.56 -11.70
CA VAL A 374 -5.83 -15.71 -10.52
C VAL A 374 -6.00 -16.52 -9.24
N CYS A 375 -7.06 -17.33 -9.16
CA CYS A 375 -7.30 -18.16 -7.99
C CYS A 375 -6.25 -19.26 -7.77
N SER A 376 -5.66 -19.81 -8.83
CA SER A 376 -4.59 -20.81 -8.73
C SER A 376 -3.33 -20.28 -8.02
N LYS A 377 -3.15 -18.95 -7.98
CA LYS A 377 -2.04 -18.29 -7.27
C LYS A 377 -2.22 -18.29 -5.75
N GLY A 378 -3.44 -18.52 -5.26
CA GLY A 378 -3.76 -18.46 -3.84
C GLY A 378 -3.67 -17.04 -3.26
N PRO A 379 -3.66 -16.89 -1.92
CA PRO A 379 -3.56 -15.57 -1.29
C PRO A 379 -2.23 -14.89 -1.60
N ALA A 380 -2.26 -13.57 -1.73
CA ALA A 380 -1.07 -12.74 -1.95
C ALA A 380 0.04 -13.01 -0.92
N TYR A 381 -0.33 -13.25 0.34
CA TYR A 381 0.60 -13.63 1.41
C TYR A 381 0.25 -15.03 1.90
N VAL A 382 1.03 -16.05 1.53
CA VAL A 382 0.79 -17.42 2.01
C VAL A 382 0.97 -17.49 3.53
N ALA A 383 1.96 -16.79 4.05
CA ALA A 383 2.10 -16.45 5.44
C ALA A 383 2.51 -14.98 5.57
N THR A 384 2.28 -14.38 6.73
CA THR A 384 2.58 -12.97 6.95
C THR A 384 4.04 -12.73 7.38
N ASP A 385 4.89 -13.77 7.33
CA ASP A 385 6.33 -13.64 7.56
C ASP A 385 6.91 -12.53 6.67
N GLY A 386 7.62 -11.58 7.27
CA GLY A 386 8.20 -10.45 6.52
C GLY A 386 7.20 -9.47 5.93
N PHE A 387 5.90 -9.61 6.22
CA PHE A 387 4.83 -8.67 5.85
C PHE A 387 4.16 -8.06 7.08
N PHE A 388 3.61 -8.88 7.97
CA PHE A 388 2.77 -8.41 9.07
C PHE A 388 2.89 -9.33 10.29
N THR A 389 3.14 -8.76 11.47
CA THR A 389 3.30 -9.54 12.72
C THR A 389 2.66 -8.85 13.91
N THR A 390 2.27 -9.64 14.89
CA THR A 390 1.75 -9.17 16.19
C THR A 390 2.58 -9.74 17.30
N ASN A 391 3.17 -8.89 18.14
CA ASN A 391 4.16 -9.26 19.16
C ASN A 391 5.27 -10.18 18.59
N GLY A 392 5.65 -9.96 17.32
CA GLY A 392 6.64 -10.77 16.62
C GLY A 392 6.12 -12.09 16.02
N HIS A 393 4.86 -12.46 16.23
CA HIS A 393 4.26 -13.66 15.65
C HIS A 393 3.68 -13.38 14.26
N ALA A 394 4.03 -14.23 13.29
CA ALA A 394 3.43 -14.28 11.98
C ALA A 394 2.20 -15.21 11.95
N TYR A 395 1.42 -15.09 10.88
CA TYR A 395 0.19 -15.85 10.66
C TYR A 395 0.28 -16.63 9.35
N ASN A 396 -0.24 -17.86 9.36
CA ASN A 396 -0.41 -18.68 8.16
C ASN A 396 -1.84 -18.55 7.64
N SER A 397 -1.98 -18.34 6.33
CA SER A 397 -3.27 -18.43 5.65
C SER A 397 -3.85 -19.84 5.76
N THR A 398 -5.17 -19.98 5.79
CA THR A 398 -5.81 -21.25 5.47
C THR A 398 -5.80 -21.45 3.95
N ALA A 399 -5.79 -22.69 3.49
CA ALA A 399 -5.92 -23.02 2.06
C ALA A 399 -7.36 -22.83 1.52
N GLY A 400 -8.14 -21.91 2.13
CA GLY A 400 -9.56 -21.72 1.84
C GLY A 400 -9.84 -21.32 0.39
N PRO A 401 -11.11 -21.43 -0.07
CA PRO A 401 -11.46 -21.20 -1.47
C PRO A 401 -11.14 -19.77 -1.88
N CYS A 402 -10.59 -19.62 -3.09
CA CYS A 402 -10.41 -18.32 -3.71
C CYS A 402 -11.76 -17.81 -4.21
N GLY A 403 -12.21 -16.70 -3.63
CA GLY A 403 -13.37 -15.94 -4.13
C GLY A 403 -12.90 -14.60 -4.66
N ILE A 404 -13.00 -14.42 -5.98
CA ILE A 404 -12.75 -13.12 -6.64
C ILE A 404 -13.88 -12.77 -7.61
N THR A 405 -13.96 -11.49 -7.93
CA THR A 405 -14.67 -10.98 -9.11
C THR A 405 -13.72 -10.10 -9.90
N VAL A 406 -13.89 -10.10 -11.22
CA VAL A 406 -13.15 -9.21 -12.12
C VAL A 406 -14.12 -8.22 -12.75
N SER A 407 -13.59 -7.10 -13.23
CA SER A 407 -14.43 -6.05 -13.81
C SER A 407 -15.36 -6.57 -14.90
N PRO A 408 -16.66 -6.22 -14.87
CA PRO A 408 -17.57 -6.52 -15.98
C PRO A 408 -17.18 -5.77 -17.26
N THR A 409 -16.32 -4.75 -17.16
CA THR A 409 -15.77 -4.01 -18.30
C THR A 409 -14.46 -4.60 -18.80
N LEU A 410 -14.06 -5.80 -18.36
CA LEU A 410 -12.83 -6.45 -18.84
C LEU A 410 -12.86 -6.67 -20.36
N THR A 411 -14.03 -6.81 -20.98
CA THR A 411 -14.17 -6.87 -22.45
C THR A 411 -14.12 -5.49 -23.13
N ASN A 412 -14.35 -4.39 -22.39
CA ASN A 412 -14.36 -3.05 -22.97
C ASN A 412 -12.93 -2.63 -23.32
N PRO A 413 -12.63 -2.28 -24.58
CA PRO A 413 -11.32 -1.75 -24.95
C PRO A 413 -10.97 -0.54 -24.09
N ASN A 414 -9.72 -0.48 -23.60
CA ASN A 414 -9.15 0.61 -22.79
C ASN A 414 -9.84 0.87 -21.44
N GLY A 415 -10.84 0.06 -21.06
CA GLY A 415 -11.48 0.16 -19.75
C GLY A 415 -10.55 -0.29 -18.62
N GLY A 416 -10.57 0.44 -17.50
CA GLY A 416 -9.89 0.03 -16.27
C GLY A 416 -10.34 -1.36 -15.82
N VAL A 417 -9.42 -2.10 -15.19
CA VAL A 417 -9.63 -3.48 -14.77
C VAL A 417 -9.50 -3.55 -13.27
N TRP A 418 -10.55 -3.99 -12.58
CA TRP A 418 -10.46 -4.30 -11.16
C TRP A 418 -10.55 -5.80 -10.91
N ILE A 419 -9.84 -6.25 -9.87
CA ILE A 419 -9.88 -7.61 -9.36
C ILE A 419 -10.16 -7.49 -7.88
N ASN A 420 -11.37 -7.86 -7.47
CA ASN A 420 -11.83 -7.72 -6.10
C ASN A 420 -11.93 -9.08 -5.43
N THR A 421 -11.39 -9.19 -4.22
CA THR A 421 -11.61 -10.37 -3.39
C THR A 421 -13.03 -10.35 -2.83
N THR A 422 -13.80 -11.41 -3.06
CA THR A 422 -15.14 -11.59 -2.48
C THR A 422 -15.14 -12.46 -1.24
N THR A 423 -14.13 -13.33 -1.10
CA THR A 423 -13.96 -14.20 0.08
C THR A 423 -12.61 -13.91 0.73
N ALA A 424 -12.64 -13.18 1.85
CA ALA A 424 -11.42 -12.85 2.57
C ALA A 424 -10.74 -14.12 3.11
N THR A 425 -9.42 -14.22 2.95
CA THR A 425 -8.66 -15.41 3.37
C THR A 425 -8.45 -15.37 4.89
N PRO A 426 -8.87 -16.39 5.66
CA PRO A 426 -8.56 -16.50 7.07
C PRO A 426 -7.09 -16.84 7.32
N TYR A 427 -6.52 -16.35 8.41
CA TYR A 427 -5.18 -16.68 8.87
C TYR A 427 -5.18 -16.97 10.37
N LYS A 428 -4.28 -17.87 10.78
CA LYS A 428 -4.05 -18.26 12.18
C LYS A 428 -2.59 -18.04 12.54
N ILE A 429 -2.31 -17.79 13.82
CA ILE A 429 -0.93 -17.73 14.33
C ILE A 429 -0.16 -18.98 13.91
N LYS A 430 1.06 -18.77 13.40
CA LYS A 430 1.93 -19.82 12.88
C LYS A 430 2.62 -20.67 13.96
N GLN A 431 2.82 -20.14 15.17
CA GLN A 431 3.58 -20.80 16.25
C GLN A 431 2.68 -21.53 17.28
N ALA A 432 3.24 -22.57 17.92
CA ALA A 432 2.68 -23.22 19.11
C ALA A 432 2.79 -22.28 20.35
N PRO A 433 2.13 -22.57 21.48
CA PRO A 433 2.12 -21.67 22.65
C PRO A 433 3.53 -21.20 23.10
N PRO A 434 3.67 -19.99 23.66
CA PRO A 434 2.59 -19.10 24.09
C PRO A 434 1.94 -18.35 22.92
N TYR A 435 0.61 -18.42 22.88
CA TYR A 435 -0.20 -17.61 21.97
C TYR A 435 -0.22 -16.15 22.44
N LEU A 436 -0.68 -15.26 21.57
CA LEU A 436 -0.95 -13.87 21.93
C LEU A 436 -1.84 -13.83 23.19
N THR A 437 -1.33 -13.21 24.25
CA THR A 437 -2.07 -13.04 25.50
C THR A 437 -3.38 -12.34 25.21
N THR A 438 -4.50 -12.92 25.60
CA THR A 438 -5.82 -12.32 25.39
C THR A 438 -6.00 -11.11 26.31
N GLY A 439 -6.48 -9.99 25.76
CA GLY A 439 -6.83 -8.81 26.56
C GLY A 439 -5.64 -8.02 27.08
N ALA A 440 -4.45 -8.17 26.49
CA ALA A 440 -3.29 -7.37 26.88
C ALA A 440 -3.57 -5.87 26.71
N LYS A 441 -2.97 -5.03 27.56
CA LYS A 441 -3.12 -3.57 27.46
C LYS A 441 -2.58 -3.01 26.16
N THR A 442 -1.57 -3.67 25.60
CA THR A 442 -0.82 -3.22 24.44
C THR A 442 -0.38 -4.42 23.59
N TYR A 443 -0.38 -4.24 22.27
CA TYR A 443 0.18 -5.15 21.28
C TYR A 443 1.13 -4.38 20.35
N PHE A 444 2.19 -5.04 19.91
CA PHE A 444 3.13 -4.51 18.92
C PHE A 444 2.78 -5.08 17.56
N VAL A 445 2.32 -4.24 16.64
CA VAL A 445 1.99 -4.64 15.27
C VAL A 445 3.04 -4.07 14.34
N ASN A 446 3.78 -4.93 13.64
CA ASN A 446 4.79 -4.49 12.69
C ASN A 446 4.38 -4.87 11.27
N MET A 447 4.51 -3.94 10.35
CA MET A 447 4.22 -4.14 8.93
C MET A 447 5.44 -3.76 8.09
N THR A 448 5.79 -4.59 7.11
CA THR A 448 6.77 -4.32 6.05
C THR A 448 6.00 -4.24 4.74
N MET A 449 6.15 -3.14 4.02
CA MET A 449 5.30 -2.81 2.88
C MET A 449 6.11 -2.85 1.59
N VAL A 450 5.41 -3.17 0.49
CA VAL A 450 5.87 -2.79 -0.85
C VAL A 450 5.67 -1.29 -0.98
N ALA A 451 6.72 -0.55 -1.36
CA ALA A 451 6.67 0.89 -1.61
C ALA A 451 5.88 1.20 -2.89
N ASP A 452 5.35 2.41 -2.98
CA ASP A 452 4.81 2.88 -4.25
C ASP A 452 5.90 2.96 -5.30
N SER A 453 5.52 2.70 -6.54
CA SER A 453 6.44 2.80 -7.68
C SER A 453 5.84 3.70 -8.76
N ASN A 454 6.72 4.42 -9.46
CA ASN A 454 6.35 5.20 -10.65
C ASN A 454 7.22 4.77 -11.84
N ALA A 455 7.48 3.46 -11.94
CA ALA A 455 8.39 2.92 -12.94
C ALA A 455 7.72 2.86 -14.31
N SER A 456 6.61 2.11 -14.44
CA SER A 456 5.85 2.05 -15.69
C SER A 456 4.45 2.64 -15.61
N ALA A 457 3.84 2.60 -14.43
CA ALA A 457 2.66 3.36 -14.08
C ALA A 457 2.83 3.74 -12.61
N TYR A 458 2.11 4.75 -12.14
CA TYR A 458 2.07 5.02 -10.72
C TYR A 458 1.26 3.92 -10.01
N GLN A 459 1.95 3.04 -9.29
CA GLN A 459 1.39 1.98 -8.47
C GLN A 459 1.29 2.46 -7.02
N ASN A 460 0.07 2.69 -6.56
CA ASN A 460 -0.22 3.07 -5.18
C ASN A 460 -0.55 1.82 -4.35
N TYR A 461 0.26 1.54 -3.35
CA TYR A 461 0.03 0.45 -2.39
C TYR A 461 -0.57 1.03 -1.12
N THR A 462 -1.78 0.61 -0.75
CA THR A 462 -2.40 1.05 0.50
C THR A 462 -2.74 -0.15 1.37
N TYR A 463 -2.45 -0.03 2.67
CA TYR A 463 -2.69 -1.09 3.64
C TYR A 463 -3.72 -0.63 4.67
N THR A 464 -4.86 -1.32 4.77
CA THR A 464 -5.85 -1.07 5.82
C THR A 464 -5.70 -2.11 6.92
N VAL A 465 -5.61 -1.67 8.18
CA VAL A 465 -5.63 -2.53 9.36
C VAL A 465 -6.90 -2.26 10.15
N VAL A 466 -7.71 -3.30 10.35
CA VAL A 466 -8.91 -3.25 11.19
C VAL A 466 -8.61 -3.93 12.52
N LEU A 467 -8.51 -3.15 13.59
CA LEU A 467 -8.19 -3.65 14.92
C LEU A 467 -9.39 -4.36 15.58
N PRO A 468 -9.15 -5.26 16.56
CA PRO A 468 -10.20 -5.74 17.43
C PRO A 468 -10.91 -4.58 18.14
N LYS A 469 -12.15 -4.79 18.56
CA LYS A 469 -12.89 -3.78 19.32
C LYS A 469 -12.13 -3.45 20.61
N LYS A 470 -12.25 -2.19 21.05
CA LYS A 470 -11.58 -1.63 22.24
C LYS A 470 -10.07 -1.43 22.08
N TYR A 471 -9.55 -1.39 20.86
CA TYR A 471 -8.15 -1.08 20.61
C TYR A 471 -8.01 0.01 19.56
N GLU A 472 -6.94 0.78 19.71
CA GLU A 472 -6.59 1.86 18.81
C GLU A 472 -5.09 1.94 18.59
N LEU A 473 -4.71 2.41 17.41
CA LEU A 473 -3.33 2.80 17.11
C LEU A 473 -2.88 3.86 18.13
N ASN A 474 -1.81 3.58 18.86
CA ASN A 474 -1.27 4.46 19.88
C ASN A 474 -0.09 5.27 19.33
N THR A 475 1.00 4.58 19.01
CA THR A 475 2.22 5.23 18.51
C THR A 475 2.75 4.49 17.30
N THR A 476 3.39 5.21 16.39
CA THR A 476 4.02 4.64 15.19
C THR A 476 5.50 5.01 15.14
N THR A 477 6.30 4.16 14.52
CA THR A 477 7.69 4.43 14.18
C THR A 477 7.97 3.87 12.80
N VAL A 478 8.45 4.72 11.90
CA VAL A 478 8.73 4.36 10.51
C VAL A 478 10.20 3.99 10.34
N VAL A 479 10.48 2.96 9.53
CA VAL A 479 11.83 2.48 9.22
C VAL A 479 12.00 2.32 7.69
N PRO A 480 13.00 2.98 7.07
CA PRO A 480 13.87 3.99 7.67
C PRO A 480 13.07 5.25 8.07
N THR A 481 13.58 6.04 9.02
CA THR A 481 12.85 7.17 9.63
C THR A 481 12.40 8.24 8.62
N ASN A 482 13.07 8.33 7.47
CA ASN A 482 12.76 9.26 6.39
C ASN A 482 11.85 8.67 5.30
N ALA A 483 11.37 7.43 5.44
CA ALA A 483 10.42 6.88 4.49
C ALA A 483 9.11 7.67 4.55
N PRO A 484 8.47 7.97 3.41
CA PRO A 484 7.30 8.85 3.32
C PRO A 484 6.00 8.14 3.75
N VAL A 485 6.07 7.30 4.78
CA VAL A 485 4.94 6.53 5.27
C VAL A 485 3.97 7.45 6.00
N THR A 486 2.70 7.42 5.62
CA THR A 486 1.64 8.15 6.30
C THR A 486 0.62 7.18 6.89
N THR A 487 -0.03 7.61 7.99
CA THR A 487 -1.11 6.86 8.63
C THR A 487 -2.33 7.73 8.82
N GLN A 488 -3.52 7.15 8.67
CA GLN A 488 -4.79 7.84 8.91
C GLN A 488 -5.73 6.97 9.74
N ASN A 489 -6.51 7.61 10.61
CA ASN A 489 -7.43 6.97 11.57
C ASN A 489 -6.71 6.09 12.61
N PHE A 490 -7.49 5.48 13.51
CA PHE A 490 -6.95 4.83 14.72
C PHE A 490 -7.45 3.41 14.97
N THR A 491 -8.73 3.11 14.71
CA THR A 491 -9.34 1.78 14.96
C THR A 491 -9.41 0.92 13.68
N ARG A 492 -9.78 1.56 12.57
CA ARG A 492 -9.55 1.09 11.20
C ARG A 492 -8.62 2.10 10.55
N PHE A 493 -7.33 1.84 10.62
CA PHE A 493 -6.33 2.77 10.11
C PHE A 493 -5.78 2.33 8.76
N THR A 494 -5.41 3.31 7.95
CA THR A 494 -4.72 3.09 6.68
C THR A 494 -3.27 3.47 6.83
N VAL A 495 -2.40 2.73 6.16
CA VAL A 495 -0.98 3.01 6.01
C VAL A 495 -0.69 3.11 4.53
N ASP A 496 -0.08 4.22 4.13
CA ASP A 496 0.38 4.48 2.78
C ASP A 496 1.91 4.63 2.83
N PRO A 497 2.68 3.78 2.14
CA PRO A 497 4.14 3.78 2.21
C PRO A 497 4.79 4.91 1.40
N GLY A 498 4.07 5.51 0.45
CA GLY A 498 4.60 6.46 -0.52
C GLY A 498 5.73 5.91 -1.41
N VAL A 499 6.25 6.78 -2.29
CA VAL A 499 7.32 6.41 -3.24
C VAL A 499 8.67 6.41 -2.53
N THR A 500 9.30 5.24 -2.42
CA THR A 500 10.64 5.11 -1.84
C THR A 500 11.37 3.88 -2.35
N SER A 501 12.70 3.86 -2.21
CA SER A 501 13.51 2.68 -2.51
C SER A 501 13.45 1.66 -1.36
N GLY A 502 13.38 0.38 -1.68
CA GLY A 502 13.38 -0.70 -0.68
C GLY A 502 12.00 -1.03 -0.12
N LYS A 503 11.96 -1.64 1.07
CA LYS A 503 10.72 -2.07 1.74
C LYS A 503 10.51 -1.27 3.03
N PRO A 504 9.76 -0.15 3.00
CA PRO A 504 9.51 0.62 4.20
C PRO A 504 8.73 -0.21 5.23
N GLN A 505 9.02 0.01 6.50
CA GLN A 505 8.36 -0.65 7.61
C GLN A 505 7.70 0.37 8.52
N ILE A 506 6.59 -0.01 9.13
CA ILE A 506 5.97 0.72 10.23
C ILE A 506 5.86 -0.21 11.43
N ARG A 507 6.36 0.25 12.57
CA ARG A 507 6.25 -0.40 13.87
C ARG A 507 5.20 0.34 14.67
N MET A 508 4.20 -0.39 15.15
CA MET A 508 3.01 0.21 15.73
C MET A 508 2.79 -0.35 17.12
N THR A 509 2.60 0.56 18.07
CA THR A 509 2.05 0.22 19.38
C THR A 509 0.54 0.39 19.27
N VAL A 510 -0.21 -0.68 19.51
CA VAL A 510 -1.66 -0.65 19.57
C VAL A 510 -2.08 -0.84 21.02
N SER A 511 -2.87 0.08 21.56
CA SER A 511 -3.27 0.09 22.97
C SER A 511 -4.76 -0.14 23.12
N GLN A 512 -5.17 -0.63 24.28
CA GLN A 512 -6.59 -0.63 24.65
C GLN A 512 -7.12 0.80 24.66
N SER A 513 -8.25 1.00 24.00
CA SER A 513 -8.99 2.25 24.06
C SER A 513 -9.62 2.38 25.45
N ARG A 514 -9.26 3.44 26.14
CA ARG A 514 -9.74 3.73 27.50
C ARG A 514 -10.62 4.96 27.46
N ASN A 515 -11.65 4.98 28.30
CA ASN A 515 -12.50 6.16 28.42
C ASN A 515 -11.68 7.33 28.95
N GLY A 516 -11.65 8.40 28.17
CA GLY A 516 -11.27 9.72 28.62
C GLY A 516 -12.36 10.41 29.42
N THR A 517 -12.08 11.67 29.70
CA THR A 517 -12.96 12.53 30.49
C THR A 517 -13.25 13.80 29.71
N ALA A 518 -14.48 13.93 29.22
CA ALA A 518 -14.99 15.19 28.68
C ALA A 518 -15.05 16.26 29.77
N ARG A 519 -14.49 17.43 29.47
CA ARG A 519 -14.55 18.62 30.32
C ARG A 519 -15.00 19.81 29.48
N ALA A 520 -15.74 20.72 30.09
CA ALA A 520 -16.34 21.86 29.41
C ALA A 520 -16.30 23.09 30.32
N LYS A 521 -15.99 24.25 29.73
CA LYS A 521 -16.03 25.56 30.40
C LYS A 521 -16.29 26.68 29.39
N VAL A 522 -16.65 27.86 29.89
CA VAL A 522 -16.63 29.12 29.11
C VAL A 522 -15.29 29.81 29.34
N ILE A 523 -14.69 30.36 28.29
CA ILE A 523 -13.33 30.96 28.34
C ILE A 523 -13.26 32.40 27.83
N ALA A 524 -14.22 32.85 27.02
CA ALA A 524 -14.17 34.18 26.44
C ALA A 524 -15.57 34.71 26.08
N PRO A 525 -15.71 36.04 25.91
CA PRO A 525 -14.72 37.06 26.23
C PRO A 525 -14.65 37.34 27.74
N ALA A 526 -13.46 37.74 28.21
CA ALA A 526 -13.27 38.14 29.60
C ALA A 526 -14.23 39.26 29.99
N GLY A 527 -14.78 39.21 31.21
CA GLY A 527 -15.75 40.20 31.70
C GLY A 527 -17.19 40.01 31.17
N LYS A 528 -17.46 38.99 30.36
CA LYS A 528 -18.81 38.62 29.90
C LYS A 528 -19.33 37.31 30.48
N PHE A 529 -18.59 36.75 31.44
CA PHE A 529 -19.02 35.61 32.21
C PHE A 529 -18.44 35.65 33.63
N TYR A 530 -19.08 34.95 34.54
CA TYR A 530 -18.61 34.70 35.89
C TYR A 530 -18.76 33.20 36.20
N VAL A 531 -17.66 32.56 36.59
CA VAL A 531 -17.68 31.15 36.99
C VAL A 531 -18.15 31.06 38.44
N GLN A 532 -19.34 30.51 38.65
CA GLN A 532 -19.91 30.28 39.98
C GLN A 532 -19.37 29.00 40.61
N ASN A 533 -19.20 27.95 39.79
CA ASN A 533 -18.59 26.69 40.20
C ASN A 533 -17.65 26.22 39.09
N ALA A 534 -16.36 26.11 39.41
CA ALA A 534 -15.32 25.71 38.47
C ALA A 534 -15.07 24.18 38.46
N THR A 535 -15.74 23.41 39.33
CA THR A 535 -15.57 21.95 39.34
C THR A 535 -16.13 21.36 38.06
N PHE A 536 -15.34 20.55 37.35
CA PHE A 536 -15.81 20.00 36.08
C PHE A 536 -17.06 19.12 36.22
N THR A 537 -17.30 18.49 37.38
CA THR A 537 -18.51 17.67 37.67
C THR A 537 -19.77 18.47 37.84
N ASN A 538 -19.65 19.76 38.13
CA ASN A 538 -20.78 20.65 38.35
C ASN A 538 -20.38 22.07 37.93
N TYR A 539 -19.98 22.23 36.67
CA TYR A 539 -19.55 23.54 36.18
C TYR A 539 -20.76 24.44 36.03
N GLN A 540 -20.70 25.61 36.65
CA GLN A 540 -21.77 26.60 36.65
C GLN A 540 -21.21 27.98 36.35
N ALA A 541 -21.83 28.73 35.43
CA ALA A 541 -21.42 30.08 35.12
C ALA A 541 -22.60 30.99 34.78
N TYR A 542 -22.50 32.25 35.18
CA TYR A 542 -23.31 33.33 34.64
C TYR A 542 -22.66 33.84 33.37
N VAL A 543 -23.45 34.10 32.33
CA VAL A 543 -22.96 34.57 31.04
C VAL A 543 -23.84 35.68 30.51
N ALA A 544 -23.24 36.68 29.86
CA ALA A 544 -23.99 37.80 29.30
C ALA A 544 -24.86 37.34 28.10
N ASN A 545 -26.13 37.74 28.11
CA ASN A 545 -27.02 37.59 26.98
C ASN A 545 -26.47 38.34 25.75
N ASN A 546 -26.89 37.88 24.58
CA ASN A 546 -26.65 38.53 23.30
C ASN A 546 -25.16 38.76 22.97
N THR A 547 -24.27 37.97 23.61
CA THR A 547 -22.82 38.02 23.47
C THR A 547 -22.31 36.74 22.82
N ASN A 548 -21.33 36.85 21.91
CA ASN A 548 -20.64 35.67 21.37
C ASN A 548 -19.70 35.12 22.45
N LEU A 549 -20.04 33.96 23.02
CA LEU A 549 -19.28 33.28 24.06
C LEU A 549 -18.45 32.16 23.44
N THR A 550 -17.18 32.05 23.82
CA THR A 550 -16.32 30.92 23.45
C THR A 550 -16.32 29.90 24.58
N PHE A 551 -16.66 28.67 24.21
CA PHE A 551 -16.59 27.51 25.09
C PHE A 551 -15.32 26.74 24.80
N SER A 552 -14.88 25.90 25.74
CA SER A 552 -13.69 25.09 25.58
C SER A 552 -13.88 23.70 26.16
N ALA A 553 -13.47 22.70 25.39
CA ALA A 553 -13.25 21.33 25.82
C ALA A 553 -11.76 21.01 26.03
N GLY A 554 -10.89 22.04 26.03
CA GLY A 554 -9.44 21.89 26.04
C GLY A 554 -8.85 21.20 27.27
N ASP A 555 -9.60 21.12 28.37
CA ASP A 555 -9.17 20.38 29.57
C ASP A 555 -9.57 18.90 29.54
N SER A 556 -10.26 18.45 28.47
CA SER A 556 -10.61 17.04 28.30
C SER A 556 -9.34 16.21 28.20
N THR A 557 -9.43 14.94 28.60
CA THR A 557 -8.28 14.04 28.64
C THR A 557 -8.59 12.74 27.95
N ASP A 558 -7.64 12.21 27.18
CA ASP A 558 -7.63 10.85 26.65
C ASP A 558 -6.42 10.11 27.26
N PRO A 559 -6.59 8.92 27.86
CA PRO A 559 -5.47 8.16 28.43
C PRO A 559 -4.40 7.71 27.43
N ASN A 560 -4.70 7.69 26.13
CA ASN A 560 -3.75 7.39 25.05
C ASN A 560 -3.23 8.67 24.36
N ASP A 561 -3.53 9.86 24.90
CA ASP A 561 -3.00 11.16 24.48
C ASP A 561 -3.39 11.61 23.06
N HIS A 562 -4.56 11.17 22.57
CA HIS A 562 -5.14 11.57 21.26
C HIS A 562 -6.35 12.51 21.38
N VAL A 563 -6.39 13.30 22.44
CA VAL A 563 -7.54 14.19 22.72
C VAL A 563 -7.72 15.28 21.67
N THR A 564 -6.64 15.69 21.00
CA THR A 564 -6.66 16.72 19.95
C THR A 564 -7.32 16.24 18.65
N GLU A 565 -7.32 14.94 18.41
CA GLU A 565 -7.91 14.25 17.27
C GLU A 565 -9.34 13.75 17.56
N ALA A 566 -9.81 13.88 18.80
CA ALA A 566 -11.16 13.51 19.20
C ALA A 566 -12.21 14.45 18.58
N ASN A 567 -13.42 13.92 18.39
CA ASN A 567 -14.56 14.70 17.91
C ASN A 567 -15.38 15.24 19.09
N PHE A 568 -15.56 16.55 19.14
CA PHE A 568 -16.35 17.24 20.15
C PHE A 568 -17.63 17.78 19.54
N THR A 569 -18.78 17.36 20.09
CA THR A 569 -20.11 17.82 19.69
C THR A 569 -20.77 18.53 20.87
N TRP A 570 -21.15 19.79 20.68
CA TRP A 570 -21.79 20.62 21.68
C TRP A 570 -23.25 20.87 21.31
N ARG A 571 -24.16 20.78 22.28
CA ARG A 571 -25.55 21.23 22.15
C ARG A 571 -25.82 22.29 23.20
N PHE A 572 -26.08 23.51 22.73
CA PHE A 572 -26.30 24.68 23.59
C PHE A 572 -27.76 24.85 24.02
N THR A 573 -28.70 24.28 23.25
CA THR A 573 -30.14 24.22 23.55
C THR A 573 -30.69 22.85 23.16
N ALA A 574 -31.99 22.61 23.38
CA ALA A 574 -32.68 21.42 22.89
C ALA A 574 -32.84 21.38 21.36
N ASN A 575 -32.66 22.51 20.67
CA ASN A 575 -32.79 22.60 19.22
C ASN A 575 -31.50 22.13 18.53
N LEU A 576 -31.63 21.20 17.59
CA LEU A 576 -30.48 20.61 16.88
C LEU A 576 -29.69 21.64 16.05
N VAL A 577 -30.31 22.75 15.61
CA VAL A 577 -29.62 23.83 14.87
C VAL A 577 -28.59 24.58 15.72
N ASP A 578 -28.69 24.45 17.05
CA ASP A 578 -27.74 25.03 18.00
C ASP A 578 -26.57 24.09 18.32
N THR A 579 -26.37 23.05 17.49
CA THR A 579 -25.21 22.16 17.61
C THR A 579 -23.95 22.84 17.06
N ARG A 580 -22.82 22.71 17.75
CA ARG A 580 -21.50 23.14 17.27
C ARG A 580 -20.47 22.04 17.45
N TYR A 581 -19.36 22.15 16.74
CA TYR A 581 -18.32 21.13 16.70
C TYR A 581 -16.95 21.71 17.05
N GLY A 582 -16.05 20.83 17.47
CA GLY A 582 -14.65 21.15 17.76
C GLY A 582 -14.41 21.55 19.22
N ILE A 583 -13.13 21.75 19.53
CA ILE A 583 -12.65 21.93 20.91
C ILE A 583 -13.01 23.30 21.49
N SER A 584 -13.27 24.31 20.67
CA SER A 584 -13.56 25.67 21.13
C SER A 584 -14.62 26.38 20.27
N PRO A 585 -15.89 25.94 20.34
CA PRO A 585 -16.97 26.55 19.58
C PRO A 585 -17.40 27.90 20.17
N VAL A 586 -18.05 28.70 19.33
CA VAL A 586 -18.68 29.97 19.73
C VAL A 586 -20.20 29.85 19.65
N TYR A 587 -20.90 30.34 20.67
CA TYR A 587 -22.36 30.39 20.71
C TYR A 587 -22.88 31.69 21.33
N ARG A 588 -24.06 32.15 20.88
CA ARG A 588 -24.71 33.37 21.34
C ARG A 588 -26.14 33.08 21.77
N TYR A 589 -26.42 33.22 23.06
CA TYR A 589 -27.77 33.16 23.59
C TYR A 589 -28.52 34.45 23.26
N ARG A 590 -29.82 34.33 22.95
CA ARG A 590 -30.71 35.47 22.65
C ARG A 590 -31.80 35.66 23.68
N GLN A 591 -32.03 34.66 24.52
CA GLN A 591 -33.03 34.66 25.59
C GLN A 591 -32.30 34.38 26.90
N ASN A 592 -32.80 34.99 27.96
CA ASN A 592 -32.32 34.74 29.31
C ASN A 592 -32.82 33.39 29.83
N GLY A 593 -32.28 32.98 30.97
CA GLY A 593 -32.70 31.77 31.68
C GLY A 593 -31.58 30.79 31.96
N THR A 594 -31.95 29.63 32.50
CA THR A 594 -31.03 28.52 32.77
C THR A 594 -30.92 27.61 31.55
N TYR A 595 -29.70 27.41 31.07
CA TYR A 595 -29.39 26.49 29.98
C TYR A 595 -28.51 25.35 30.47
N ASN A 596 -28.81 24.13 30.02
CA ASN A 596 -27.94 22.98 30.22
C ASN A 596 -27.23 22.67 28.91
N VAL A 597 -25.95 23.00 28.83
CA VAL A 597 -25.13 22.76 27.65
C VAL A 597 -24.53 21.37 27.76
N SER A 598 -24.76 20.53 26.76
CA SER A 598 -24.19 19.20 26.70
C SER A 598 -23.02 19.15 25.72
N LEU A 599 -21.93 18.53 26.16
CA LEU A 599 -20.76 18.17 25.37
C LEU A 599 -20.71 16.65 25.26
N VAL A 600 -20.54 16.14 24.06
CA VAL A 600 -20.19 14.75 23.78
C VAL A 600 -18.81 14.72 23.14
N MET A 601 -17.87 14.03 23.75
CA MET A 601 -16.53 13.77 23.25
C MET A 601 -16.50 12.32 22.75
N ARG A 602 -16.16 12.12 21.48
CA ARG A 602 -15.87 10.82 20.90
C ARG A 602 -14.38 10.74 20.61
N GLU A 603 -13.72 9.84 21.32
CA GLU A 603 -12.28 9.57 21.21
C GLU A 603 -11.95 8.85 19.91
N THR A 604 -10.68 8.90 19.52
CA THR A 604 -10.13 8.25 18.33
C THR A 604 -10.31 6.73 18.38
N GLY A 605 -10.20 6.13 19.57
CA GLY A 605 -10.53 4.72 19.86
C GLY A 605 -12.03 4.38 19.79
N GLY A 606 -12.90 5.38 19.58
CA GLY A 606 -14.34 5.23 19.45
C GLY A 606 -15.11 5.31 20.77
N ASN A 607 -14.40 5.36 21.90
CA ASN A 607 -14.97 5.60 23.23
C ASN A 607 -15.69 6.96 23.28
N VAL A 608 -16.71 7.05 24.11
CA VAL A 608 -17.53 8.26 24.24
C VAL A 608 -17.61 8.65 25.70
N SER A 609 -17.30 9.91 25.98
CA SER A 609 -17.58 10.54 27.26
C SER A 609 -18.43 11.79 27.04
N PHE A 610 -19.14 12.24 28.07
CA PHE A 610 -20.03 13.38 27.96
C PHE A 610 -19.92 14.27 29.20
N ARG A 611 -20.26 15.55 29.01
CA ARG A 611 -20.33 16.50 30.10
C ARG A 611 -21.44 17.51 29.92
N ASN A 612 -22.11 17.82 31.02
CA ASN A 612 -23.12 18.86 31.07
C ASN A 612 -22.58 20.03 31.90
N VAL A 613 -22.88 21.25 31.46
CA VAL A 613 -22.58 22.48 32.21
C VAL A 613 -23.82 23.36 32.29
N THR A 614 -24.03 23.99 33.44
CA THR A 614 -25.20 24.86 33.66
C THR A 614 -24.80 26.31 33.45
N LEU A 615 -25.54 27.01 32.60
CA LEU A 615 -25.35 28.43 32.35
C LEU A 615 -26.58 29.23 32.77
N TYR A 616 -26.34 30.35 33.45
CA TYR A 616 -27.35 31.35 33.75
C TYR A 616 -27.14 32.52 32.81
N VAL A 617 -28.02 32.65 31.80
CA VAL A 617 -27.91 33.71 30.79
C VAL A 617 -28.56 34.97 31.34
N ASP A 618 -27.72 35.98 31.52
CA ASP A 618 -28.04 37.25 32.17
C ASP A 618 -28.40 38.32 31.14
N ASP A 619 -29.62 38.86 31.20
CA ASP A 619 -30.07 39.96 30.35
C ASP A 619 -30.50 41.22 31.10
N GLN A 620 -30.30 41.28 32.42
CA GLN A 620 -30.70 42.45 33.18
C GLN A 620 -29.50 43.36 33.49
N LEU A 621 -29.79 44.64 33.59
CA LEU A 621 -28.79 45.61 34.02
C LEU A 621 -28.77 45.64 35.56
N PRO A 622 -27.58 45.74 36.18
CA PRO A 622 -27.47 45.85 37.62
C PRO A 622 -28.05 47.19 38.10
N VAL A 623 -28.64 47.19 39.30
CA VAL A 623 -29.11 48.40 39.97
C VAL A 623 -28.03 48.89 40.92
N ALA A 624 -27.38 50.00 40.55
CA ALA A 624 -26.34 50.61 41.36
C ALA A 624 -26.90 51.24 42.64
N LYS A 625 -26.34 50.86 43.80
CA LYS A 625 -26.61 51.51 45.09
C LYS A 625 -25.31 51.83 45.77
N ILE A 626 -25.16 53.09 46.16
CA ILE A 626 -23.98 53.60 46.83
C ILE A 626 -24.28 53.70 48.32
N ARG A 627 -23.32 53.34 49.17
CA ARG A 627 -23.28 53.73 50.58
C ARG A 627 -21.96 54.42 50.88
N THR A 628 -21.91 55.16 51.98
CA THR A 628 -20.68 55.79 52.44
C THR A 628 -20.42 55.49 53.90
N ASN A 629 -19.16 55.60 54.33
CA ASN A 629 -18.82 55.58 55.76
C ASN A 629 -19.39 56.77 56.55
N ARG A 630 -20.09 57.71 55.89
CA ARG A 630 -20.69 58.92 56.50
C ARG A 630 -22.22 58.83 56.62
N THR A 631 -22.86 57.91 55.91
CA THR A 631 -24.32 57.72 55.89
C THR A 631 -24.77 56.46 56.64
N GLY A 632 -23.86 55.79 57.35
CA GLY A 632 -24.13 54.50 58.00
C GLY A 632 -24.27 53.35 56.99
N SER A 633 -25.09 52.34 57.32
CA SER A 633 -25.27 51.12 56.51
C SER A 633 -26.29 51.25 55.36
N GLY A 634 -27.01 52.37 55.27
CA GLY A 634 -28.11 52.59 54.31
C GLY A 634 -27.66 53.06 52.91
N ASN A 635 -28.58 52.92 51.94
CA ASN A 635 -28.43 53.47 50.60
C ASN A 635 -28.33 55.00 50.64
N ALA A 636 -27.33 55.56 49.96
CA ALA A 636 -27.03 56.98 49.87
C ALA A 636 -27.34 57.60 48.49
N ASN A 637 -27.98 56.85 47.58
CA ASN A 637 -28.37 57.37 46.27
C ASN A 637 -29.24 58.63 46.41
N GLY A 638 -28.91 59.69 45.65
CA GLY A 638 -29.66 60.95 45.64
C GLY A 638 -29.49 61.82 46.89
N LEU A 639 -28.67 61.41 47.86
CA LEU A 639 -28.39 62.22 49.04
C LEU A 639 -27.31 63.27 48.75
N THR A 640 -27.50 64.46 49.30
CA THR A 640 -26.44 65.49 49.37
C THR A 640 -25.62 65.29 50.64
N LEU A 641 -24.31 65.02 50.48
CA LEU A 641 -23.39 64.86 51.60
C LEU A 641 -22.64 66.17 51.86
N LYS A 642 -22.82 66.72 53.06
CA LYS A 642 -21.97 67.80 53.57
C LYS A 642 -20.81 67.18 54.34
N VAL A 643 -19.59 67.44 53.89
CA VAL A 643 -18.36 66.94 54.52
C VAL A 643 -17.37 68.07 54.68
N ASP A 644 -16.62 68.06 55.78
CA ASP A 644 -15.55 69.03 55.98
C ASP A 644 -14.39 68.77 55.00
N GLN A 645 -13.72 69.84 54.61
CA GLN A 645 -12.58 69.79 53.71
C GLN A 645 -11.42 68.96 54.33
N GLY A 646 -10.77 68.13 53.52
CA GLY A 646 -9.66 67.26 53.95
C GLY A 646 -10.07 65.90 54.52
N ILE A 647 -11.37 65.67 54.74
CA ILE A 647 -11.87 64.41 55.28
C ILE A 647 -11.91 63.30 54.21
N VAL A 648 -11.54 62.08 54.63
CA VAL A 648 -11.65 60.87 53.82
C VAL A 648 -13.09 60.36 53.81
N VAL A 649 -13.63 60.14 52.61
CA VAL A 649 -14.92 59.50 52.36
C VAL A 649 -14.65 58.18 51.63
N ARG A 650 -15.18 57.08 52.18
CA ARG A 650 -15.18 55.77 51.53
C ARG A 650 -16.56 55.53 50.95
N PHE A 651 -16.60 55.38 49.63
CA PHE A 651 -17.77 54.98 48.87
C PHE A 651 -17.73 53.47 48.65
N ASP A 652 -18.90 52.84 48.71
CA ASP A 652 -19.05 51.41 48.61
C ASP A 652 -20.34 51.06 47.86
N GLY A 653 -20.21 50.24 46.82
CA GLY A 653 -21.26 49.75 45.95
C GLY A 653 -21.78 48.37 46.35
N ALA A 654 -21.43 47.86 47.54
CA ALA A 654 -21.84 46.54 48.00
C ALA A 654 -23.37 46.38 48.18
N LEU A 655 -24.13 47.48 48.21
CA LEU A 655 -25.59 47.44 48.20
C LEU A 655 -26.18 47.29 46.78
N SER A 656 -25.36 47.43 45.74
CA SER A 656 -25.81 47.21 44.36
C SER A 656 -26.29 45.78 44.20
N THR A 657 -27.41 45.62 43.51
CA THR A 657 -28.06 44.33 43.29
C THR A 657 -28.16 44.05 41.82
N ASP A 658 -28.15 42.77 41.48
CA ASP A 658 -28.30 42.30 40.12
C ASP A 658 -29.13 41.03 40.11
N PHE A 659 -29.85 40.83 39.01
CA PHE A 659 -30.67 39.65 38.75
C PHE A 659 -30.33 39.18 37.35
N ALA A 660 -29.96 37.91 37.16
CA ALA A 660 -29.68 37.43 35.81
C ALA A 660 -30.95 37.46 34.93
N TYR A 661 -32.09 37.18 35.55
CA TYR A 661 -33.44 37.22 34.99
C TYR A 661 -34.44 37.17 36.16
N PRO A 662 -35.76 37.41 35.93
CA PRO A 662 -36.71 37.58 37.02
C PRO A 662 -36.67 36.43 38.05
N GLY A 663 -36.42 36.80 39.31
CA GLY A 663 -36.38 35.85 40.43
C GLY A 663 -35.06 35.09 40.61
N THR A 664 -34.05 35.29 39.75
CA THR A 664 -32.73 34.62 39.87
C THR A 664 -31.63 35.64 40.16
N PRO A 665 -30.92 35.55 41.30
CA PRO A 665 -29.82 36.44 41.63
C PRO A 665 -28.75 36.45 40.53
N GLY A 666 -28.36 37.65 40.10
CA GLY A 666 -27.31 37.88 39.10
C GLY A 666 -25.93 38.06 39.75
N LYS A 667 -24.94 38.45 38.95
CA LYS A 667 -23.59 38.66 39.44
C LYS A 667 -22.95 39.91 38.83
N ILE A 668 -22.74 40.91 39.69
CA ILE A 668 -21.90 42.06 39.36
C ILE A 668 -20.43 41.67 39.52
N LEU A 669 -19.67 41.75 38.44
CA LEU A 669 -18.22 41.60 38.45
C LEU A 669 -17.56 42.84 39.06
N ASP A 670 -16.41 42.69 39.73
CA ASP A 670 -15.65 43.84 40.26
C ASP A 670 -15.29 44.85 39.15
N ALA A 671 -14.95 44.36 37.96
CA ALA A 671 -14.70 45.18 36.78
C ALA A 671 -15.96 45.92 36.24
N GLY A 672 -17.15 45.54 36.71
CA GLY A 672 -18.42 46.18 36.40
C GLY A 672 -18.68 47.45 37.21
N TYR A 673 -17.93 47.70 38.29
CA TYR A 673 -18.03 48.93 39.07
C TYR A 673 -17.13 50.03 38.49
N ALA A 674 -17.76 51.14 38.10
CA ALA A 674 -17.09 52.38 37.72
C ALA A 674 -17.55 53.51 38.64
N TRP A 675 -16.59 54.29 39.14
CA TRP A 675 -16.85 55.41 40.02
C TRP A 675 -16.47 56.72 39.33
N ASP A 676 -17.43 57.63 39.23
CA ASP A 676 -17.28 59.00 38.73
C ASP A 676 -17.55 59.97 39.90
N PHE A 677 -16.66 60.95 40.08
CA PHE A 677 -16.73 61.95 41.15
C PHE A 677 -16.94 63.37 40.63
N GLY A 678 -17.34 63.51 39.36
CA GLY A 678 -17.66 64.80 38.74
C GLY A 678 -16.45 65.56 38.18
N ASP A 679 -15.27 64.93 38.13
CA ASP A 679 -14.05 65.48 37.51
C ASP A 679 -13.93 65.15 36.01
N GLY A 680 -14.96 64.53 35.43
CA GLY A 680 -14.98 64.08 34.05
C GLY A 680 -14.22 62.77 33.80
N THR A 681 -13.72 62.11 34.85
CA THR A 681 -13.03 60.82 34.75
C THR A 681 -13.71 59.75 35.60
N SER A 682 -14.02 58.60 34.97
CA SER A 682 -14.49 57.42 35.69
C SER A 682 -13.31 56.47 35.95
N VAL A 683 -13.25 55.89 37.15
CA VAL A 683 -12.20 54.90 37.47
C VAL A 683 -12.84 53.56 37.82
N ARG A 684 -12.41 52.52 37.10
CA ARG A 684 -12.81 51.12 37.32
C ARG A 684 -11.90 50.49 38.37
N THR A 685 -12.38 50.36 39.61
CA THR A 685 -11.55 49.95 40.77
C THR A 685 -12.22 48.94 41.70
N GLY A 686 -13.37 48.37 41.31
CA GLY A 686 -14.09 47.41 42.15
C GLY A 686 -15.16 48.03 43.06
N VAL A 687 -15.71 47.20 43.94
CA VAL A 687 -16.91 47.49 44.74
C VAL A 687 -16.75 48.68 45.70
N SER A 688 -15.53 49.04 46.13
CA SER A 688 -15.29 50.15 47.07
C SER A 688 -14.21 51.09 46.56
N ARG A 689 -14.35 52.40 46.82
CA ARG A 689 -13.33 53.40 46.53
C ARG A 689 -13.22 54.44 47.64
N THR A 690 -11.99 54.86 47.95
CA THR A 690 -11.69 55.85 49.00
C THR A 690 -11.14 57.12 48.37
N ILE A 691 -11.71 58.27 48.72
CA ILE A 691 -11.30 59.59 48.23
C ILE A 691 -11.14 60.56 49.38
N ARG A 692 -10.16 61.47 49.26
CA ARG A 692 -9.94 62.58 50.20
C ARG A 692 -10.60 63.82 49.59
N SER A 693 -11.43 64.54 50.36
CA SER A 693 -12.32 65.59 49.80
C SER A 693 -11.65 66.80 49.13
N GLN A 694 -10.30 66.87 49.09
CA GLN A 694 -9.56 67.89 48.35
C GLN A 694 -9.62 67.73 46.81
N SER A 695 -10.11 66.59 46.31
CA SER A 695 -10.20 66.29 44.86
C SER A 695 -11.62 66.36 44.27
N LEU A 696 -12.63 66.76 45.05
CA LEU A 696 -14.00 66.99 44.56
C LEU A 696 -14.12 68.47 44.16
N ALA A 697 -14.09 68.77 42.87
CA ALA A 697 -14.24 70.14 42.40
C ALA A 697 -15.63 70.67 42.81
N CYS A 698 -15.62 71.77 43.57
CA CYS A 698 -16.80 72.57 43.86
C CYS A 698 -17.51 72.97 42.56
N ALA A 699 -18.71 72.45 42.32
CA ALA A 699 -19.72 73.14 41.53
C ALA A 699 -20.77 73.68 42.51
N ARG A 700 -20.93 75.00 42.55
CA ARG A 700 -22.05 75.67 43.20
C ARG A 700 -23.32 75.50 42.38
#